data_AF-A0A2T7NPU2-F1
#
_entry.id   AF-A0A2T7NPU2-F1
#
_cell.length_a   1.000
_cell.length_b   1.000
_cell.length_c   1.000
_cell.angle_alpha   90.00
_cell.angle_beta   90.00
_cell.angle_gamma   90.00
#
_symmetry.space_group_name_H-M   'P 1'
#
loop_
_entity.id
_entity.type
_entity.pdbx_description
1 polymer ?
#
loop_
_entity_poly.entity_id
_entity_poly.type
_entity_poly.pdbx_seq_one_letter_code
_entity_poly.pdbx_strand_id
1 'polypeptide(L)'
;MRGHYRCIPIWLLFIIDIKENVQGLVWKSEEPVTYYSGYVSVTMHRYTIPEDTSSATWSFRAFKSNSVCDDKGIDVYLQFGSLPAVSPMNATFPGDFYLNRTNLVQLSLKSDNVSIHHTELFPLSGNWFAIALIPEKNDKIQQKGLTTACIYYVMSSLEVKAVPDYVLLAANHPVIVSLNSLPPGSDGGGVWVRFTLPQSSFAISLEVKNCNVTPCHLQLSYQDHKGQLMQQNCTNVDKTACLVNLTNPLHDFQYFVHLALVDAATRATVVTGLSSQGCSSPDVTQRVSEEQCYLHPLLDRYQGDADYSTRYVQIVNNRVEETYRVLYNRTTLLPFMIEDHVDIGGTLIVQILFDHKNMAETQSHIRVCGIVERSYFHLLTSDMNSCPKGANALQINTDIVEEVELESSKIYVPYPEEGRWFLALRMYCFTTFSNHSGPTPAQLGACSRDSINVTVKVSIQGCVDGSCNGRGTCKVYVTGSDFIIFSTCRCVGGWDGYGCTDGTNAASDADQLLELLLLTLSNLFFIPAIGLSLKRHYYLEAIVYFYNMFFSTFYHACDGNRIAKYIYCLTEYSVLANCDFLGSACSLWVTLIAMAQLRVKISLTLQMLGPLALIVGVLLDRTSVYLIAVPAVSGILIVLAVWGRQCYLERKCFPTKRRYLCMLPGALIAITGAVLFAFFETGANYKYIHSAWHIALSMSIIFLLPPPLRAKGSPTSSSNDTESEEALVLGRQPYNQRINFEL
;
A
#
# COMPACT_ATOMS: atom_id res chain seq x y z
N MET A 1 -31.88 -33.49 -40.89
CA MET A 1 -31.99 -34.34 -39.69
C MET A 1 -31.81 -33.44 -38.47
N ARG A 2 -32.87 -33.27 -37.68
CA ARG A 2 -32.88 -32.45 -36.45
C ARG A 2 -32.26 -33.27 -35.32
N GLY A 3 -31.19 -32.79 -34.70
CA GLY A 3 -30.59 -33.35 -33.49
C GLY A 3 -30.88 -32.44 -32.29
N HIS A 4 -31.81 -32.86 -31.43
CA HIS A 4 -32.11 -32.22 -30.16
C HIS A 4 -31.00 -32.50 -29.14
N TYR A 5 -30.27 -31.48 -28.70
CA TYR A 5 -29.51 -31.54 -27.44
C TYR A 5 -30.43 -31.09 -26.31
N ARG A 6 -30.82 -32.04 -25.46
CA ARG A 6 -31.52 -31.76 -24.20
C ARG A 6 -30.50 -31.23 -23.19
N CYS A 7 -30.66 -29.98 -22.76
CA CYS A 7 -30.04 -29.48 -21.55
C CYS A 7 -30.65 -30.22 -20.35
N ILE A 8 -29.84 -30.99 -19.63
CA ILE A 8 -30.17 -31.53 -18.31
C ILE A 8 -29.64 -30.49 -17.30
N PRO A 9 -30.51 -29.82 -16.52
CA PRO A 9 -30.03 -28.99 -15.42
C PRO A 9 -29.59 -29.93 -14.29
N ILE A 10 -28.27 -30.04 -14.10
CA ILE A 10 -27.70 -30.63 -12.89
C ILE A 10 -27.97 -29.63 -11.76
N TRP A 11 -29.08 -29.82 -11.07
CA TRP A 11 -29.27 -29.27 -9.74
C TRP A 11 -28.33 -30.03 -8.81
N LEU A 12 -27.12 -29.51 -8.63
CA LEU A 12 -26.27 -29.86 -7.49
C LEU A 12 -27.01 -29.42 -6.22
N LEU A 13 -27.74 -30.34 -5.62
CA LEU A 13 -28.17 -30.26 -4.23
C LEU A 13 -26.90 -30.24 -3.37
N PHE A 14 -26.42 -29.05 -3.05
CA PHE A 14 -25.54 -28.84 -1.90
C PHE A 14 -26.36 -29.20 -0.67
N ILE A 15 -26.15 -30.41 -0.15
CA ILE A 15 -26.52 -30.75 1.22
C ILE A 15 -25.56 -29.94 2.09
N ILE A 16 -25.98 -28.73 2.47
CA ILE A 16 -25.33 -27.97 3.54
C ILE A 16 -25.76 -28.68 4.82
N ASP A 17 -24.84 -29.48 5.37
CA ASP A 17 -24.92 -29.94 6.75
C ASP A 17 -24.70 -28.70 7.62
N ILE A 18 -25.80 -27.99 7.96
CA ILE A 18 -25.76 -26.84 8.84
C ILE A 18 -25.44 -27.38 10.23
N LYS A 19 -24.15 -27.41 10.59
CA LYS A 19 -23.73 -27.52 11.99
C LYS A 19 -24.49 -26.44 12.77
N GLU A 20 -25.16 -26.83 13.85
CA GLU A 20 -26.18 -26.04 14.58
C GLU A 20 -25.76 -24.63 15.05
N ASN A 21 -24.51 -24.19 14.87
CA ASN A 21 -24.01 -22.88 15.34
C ASN A 21 -23.21 -22.06 14.29
N VAL A 22 -23.14 -22.47 13.02
CA VAL A 22 -22.44 -21.66 11.99
C VAL A 22 -23.36 -20.54 11.50
N GLN A 23 -23.00 -19.28 11.78
CA GLN A 23 -23.78 -18.11 11.38
C GLN A 23 -23.50 -17.67 9.96
N GLY A 24 -22.28 -17.85 9.46
CA GLY A 24 -21.91 -17.36 8.14
C GLY A 24 -20.57 -17.90 7.68
N LEU A 25 -20.48 -18.07 6.36
CA LEU A 25 -19.24 -18.41 5.67
C LEU A 25 -19.05 -17.41 4.53
N VAL A 26 -18.00 -16.60 4.61
CA VAL A 26 -17.63 -15.59 3.62
C VAL A 26 -16.44 -16.09 2.82
N TRP A 27 -16.54 -16.07 1.50
CA TRP A 27 -15.45 -16.42 0.60
C TRP A 27 -14.95 -15.18 -0.14
N LYS A 28 -13.64 -15.03 -0.24
CA LYS A 28 -12.96 -14.06 -1.11
C LYS A 28 -12.35 -14.82 -2.28
N SER A 29 -12.56 -14.30 -3.49
CA SER A 29 -12.04 -14.89 -4.71
C SER A 29 -10.51 -14.83 -4.75
N GLU A 30 -9.92 -15.52 -5.72
CA GLU A 30 -8.49 -15.43 -5.98
C GLU A 30 -8.09 -14.01 -6.40
N GLU A 31 -7.13 -13.42 -5.69
CA GLU A 31 -6.54 -12.13 -6.04
C GLU A 31 -5.02 -12.27 -6.24
N PRO A 32 -4.43 -11.59 -7.24
CA PRO A 32 -3.00 -11.66 -7.50
C PRO A 32 -2.22 -10.98 -6.39
N VAL A 33 -1.13 -11.61 -5.96
CA VAL A 33 -0.18 -11.08 -4.97
C VAL A 33 1.11 -10.68 -5.68
N THR A 34 1.67 -9.53 -5.30
CA THR A 34 2.89 -8.99 -5.90
C THR A 34 4.03 -8.81 -4.90
N TYR A 35 5.23 -8.57 -5.43
CA TYR A 35 6.41 -8.25 -4.62
C TYR A 35 6.24 -6.90 -3.94
N TYR A 36 6.57 -6.84 -2.65
CA TYR A 36 6.37 -5.64 -1.86
C TYR A 36 7.29 -4.50 -2.30
N SER A 37 6.68 -3.43 -2.80
CA SER A 37 7.32 -2.15 -3.14
C SER A 37 6.68 -0.97 -2.40
N GLY A 38 5.93 -1.24 -1.32
CA GLY A 38 5.07 -0.30 -0.60
C GLY A 38 3.60 -0.71 -0.63
N TYR A 39 2.73 0.04 0.05
CA TYR A 39 1.30 -0.30 0.17
C TYR A 39 0.53 -0.33 -1.16
N VAL A 40 1.07 0.26 -2.22
CA VAL A 40 0.51 0.14 -3.58
C VAL A 40 0.51 -1.29 -4.12
N SER A 41 1.37 -2.15 -3.58
CA SER A 41 1.66 -3.50 -4.09
C SER A 41 1.05 -4.63 -3.24
N VAL A 42 0.27 -4.30 -2.21
CA VAL A 42 -0.36 -5.28 -1.33
C VAL A 42 -1.78 -5.59 -1.80
N THR A 43 -2.16 -6.85 -1.67
CA THR A 43 -3.53 -7.33 -1.90
C THR A 43 -4.32 -7.16 -0.61
N MET A 44 -5.55 -6.65 -0.65
CA MET A 44 -6.32 -6.31 0.56
C MET A 44 -7.69 -6.98 0.57
N HIS A 45 -8.06 -7.61 1.69
CA HIS A 45 -9.40 -8.18 1.92
C HIS A 45 -10.03 -7.59 3.19
N ARG A 46 -11.32 -7.26 3.12
CA ARG A 46 -12.13 -6.83 4.28
C ARG A 46 -13.10 -7.94 4.70
N TYR A 47 -13.19 -8.16 6.00
CA TYR A 47 -14.17 -9.03 6.64
C TYR A 47 -14.94 -8.25 7.69
N THR A 48 -16.22 -8.55 7.87
CA THR A 48 -17.03 -7.94 8.92
C THR A 48 -17.48 -9.03 9.88
N ILE A 49 -17.14 -8.90 11.15
CA ILE A 49 -17.53 -9.82 12.21
C ILE A 49 -18.81 -9.29 12.88
N PRO A 50 -19.91 -10.08 12.91
CA PRO A 50 -21.12 -9.76 13.66
C PRO A 50 -20.87 -9.64 15.16
N GLU A 51 -21.69 -8.85 15.85
CA GLU A 51 -21.56 -8.61 17.30
C GLU A 51 -21.72 -9.89 18.14
N ASP A 52 -22.59 -10.81 17.74
CA ASP A 52 -22.90 -12.04 18.49
C ASP A 52 -22.00 -13.23 18.11
N THR A 53 -20.70 -12.99 17.90
CA THR A 53 -19.74 -14.01 17.44
C THR A 53 -19.01 -14.69 18.61
N SER A 54 -19.10 -16.03 18.69
CA SER A 54 -18.33 -16.84 19.65
C SER A 54 -16.96 -17.27 19.12
N SER A 55 -16.82 -17.44 17.81
CA SER A 55 -15.53 -17.73 17.18
C SER A 55 -15.51 -17.32 15.71
N ALA A 56 -14.39 -16.78 15.26
CA ALA A 56 -14.11 -16.52 13.84
C ALA A 56 -12.88 -17.32 13.39
N THR A 57 -13.01 -18.05 12.30
CA THR A 57 -11.93 -18.82 11.69
C THR A 57 -11.63 -18.29 10.30
N TRP A 58 -10.47 -17.64 10.13
CA TRP A 58 -9.95 -17.26 8.82
C TRP A 58 -9.15 -18.40 8.22
N SER A 59 -9.32 -18.62 6.94
CA SER A 59 -8.55 -19.60 6.17
C SER A 59 -7.88 -18.87 5.01
N PHE A 60 -6.57 -19.01 4.85
CA PHE A 60 -5.80 -18.44 3.75
C PHE A 60 -5.14 -19.56 2.96
N ARG A 61 -5.17 -19.45 1.63
CA ARG A 61 -4.51 -20.40 0.74
C ARG A 61 -3.83 -19.61 -0.39
N ALA A 62 -2.60 -19.97 -0.68
CA ALA A 62 -1.83 -19.38 -1.76
C ALA A 62 -1.47 -20.42 -2.81
N PHE A 63 -1.44 -20.01 -4.07
CA PHE A 63 -1.11 -20.89 -5.19
C PHE A 63 -0.46 -20.11 -6.34
N LYS A 64 0.13 -20.85 -7.28
CA LYS A 64 0.88 -20.33 -8.41
C LYS A 64 0.17 -20.62 -9.73
N SER A 65 0.29 -19.71 -10.69
CA SER A 65 -0.35 -19.81 -12.01
C SER A 65 0.09 -21.03 -12.82
N ASN A 66 1.34 -21.47 -12.64
CA ASN A 66 1.91 -22.60 -13.35
C ASN A 66 2.79 -23.45 -12.44
N SER A 67 2.73 -24.78 -12.60
CA SER A 67 3.59 -25.75 -11.91
C SER A 67 5.09 -25.51 -12.08
N VAL A 68 5.51 -24.86 -13.18
CA VAL A 68 6.92 -24.50 -13.46
C VAL A 68 7.43 -23.40 -12.53
N CYS A 69 6.54 -22.62 -11.90
CA CYS A 69 6.93 -21.56 -10.99
C CYS A 69 7.48 -22.10 -9.68
N ASP A 70 8.49 -21.45 -9.13
CA ASP A 70 9.01 -21.75 -7.80
C ASP A 70 7.96 -21.42 -6.74
N ASP A 71 7.97 -22.15 -5.62
CA ASP A 71 7.12 -21.81 -4.49
C ASP A 71 7.65 -20.54 -3.80
N LYS A 72 6.75 -19.57 -3.58
CA LYS A 72 7.06 -18.31 -2.89
C LYS A 72 6.43 -18.25 -1.52
N GLY A 73 7.16 -17.65 -0.59
CA GLY A 73 6.63 -17.26 0.71
C GLY A 73 5.75 -16.03 0.55
N ILE A 74 4.54 -16.09 1.09
CA ILE A 74 3.57 -15.00 1.13
C ILE A 74 3.29 -14.72 2.60
N ASP A 75 3.42 -13.45 2.99
CA ASP A 75 3.04 -12.98 4.31
C ASP A 75 1.65 -12.36 4.24
N VAL A 76 0.81 -12.77 5.19
CA VAL A 76 -0.54 -12.25 5.40
C VAL A 76 -0.60 -11.61 6.77
N TYR A 77 -1.00 -10.35 6.82
CA TYR A 77 -1.22 -9.62 8.06
C TYR A 77 -2.72 -9.39 8.23
N LEU A 78 -3.28 -9.85 9.33
CA LEU A 78 -4.69 -9.70 9.70
C LEU A 78 -4.78 -8.75 10.90
N GLN A 79 -5.62 -7.71 10.82
CA GLN A 79 -5.78 -6.72 11.89
C GLN A 79 -7.24 -6.31 12.05
N PHE A 80 -7.64 -6.01 13.29
CA PHE A 80 -8.94 -5.46 13.59
C PHE A 80 -8.98 -3.93 13.36
N GLY A 81 -10.09 -3.44 12.81
CA GLY A 81 -10.46 -2.02 12.76
C GLY A 81 -9.70 -1.15 11.76
N SER A 82 -8.55 -1.55 11.23
CA SER A 82 -7.90 -0.83 10.13
C SER A 82 -6.91 -1.68 9.34
N LEU A 83 -6.40 -1.08 8.27
CA LEU A 83 -5.32 -1.63 7.46
C LEU A 83 -4.05 -1.85 8.31
N PRO A 84 -3.40 -3.02 8.22
CA PRO A 84 -2.15 -3.30 8.91
C PRO A 84 -1.03 -2.33 8.49
N ALA A 85 -0.54 -1.53 9.44
CA ALA A 85 0.58 -0.62 9.26
C ALA A 85 1.94 -1.32 9.55
N VAL A 86 2.34 -2.22 8.66
CA VAL A 86 3.55 -3.05 8.72
C VAL A 86 4.72 -2.50 7.89
N SER A 87 5.93 -2.98 8.20
CA SER A 87 7.16 -2.74 7.43
C SER A 87 7.87 -4.07 7.12
N PRO A 88 7.40 -4.84 6.12
CA PRO A 88 7.92 -6.18 5.80
C PRO A 88 9.40 -6.20 5.42
N MET A 89 9.91 -5.07 4.90
CA MET A 89 11.32 -4.90 4.53
C MET A 89 12.17 -4.25 5.63
N ASN A 90 11.66 -4.15 6.86
CA ASN A 90 12.33 -3.51 8.00
C ASN A 90 12.72 -2.03 7.74
N ALA A 91 11.97 -1.32 6.90
CA ALA A 91 12.13 0.11 6.73
C ALA A 91 11.72 0.85 8.01
N THR A 92 12.45 1.91 8.36
CA THR A 92 12.24 2.63 9.63
C THR A 92 11.01 3.54 9.60
N PHE A 93 10.16 3.45 10.61
CA PHE A 93 9.14 4.47 10.91
C PHE A 93 9.74 5.60 11.76
N PRO A 94 9.33 6.86 11.55
CA PRO A 94 9.70 7.97 12.43
C PRO A 94 9.26 7.76 13.89
N GLY A 95 9.95 8.39 14.84
CA GLY A 95 9.75 8.16 16.29
C GLY A 95 8.43 8.70 16.87
N ASP A 96 7.77 9.60 16.14
CA ASP A 96 6.47 10.22 16.44
C ASP A 96 5.28 9.42 15.86
N PHE A 97 5.53 8.22 15.32
CA PHE A 97 4.49 7.33 14.82
C PHE A 97 4.00 6.37 15.90
N TYR A 98 2.68 6.35 16.11
CA TYR A 98 2.03 5.36 16.95
C TYR A 98 1.62 4.12 16.14
N LEU A 99 2.36 3.03 16.35
CA LEU A 99 2.22 1.76 15.61
C LEU A 99 1.63 0.61 16.43
N ASN A 100 1.26 0.83 17.69
CA ASN A 100 0.60 -0.22 18.46
C ASN A 100 -0.80 -0.49 17.88
N ARG A 101 -1.16 -1.75 17.67
CA ARG A 101 -2.38 -2.17 16.98
C ARG A 101 -3.12 -3.23 17.78
N THR A 102 -4.44 -3.22 17.65
CA THR A 102 -5.35 -4.18 18.26
C THR A 102 -5.39 -5.45 17.40
N ASN A 103 -4.99 -6.58 17.98
CA ASN A 103 -5.08 -7.90 17.36
C ASN A 103 -4.43 -8.01 15.97
N LEU A 104 -3.20 -7.51 15.82
CA LEU A 104 -2.38 -7.73 14.62
C LEU A 104 -1.77 -9.14 14.65
N VAL A 105 -2.12 -9.95 13.65
CA VAL A 105 -1.63 -11.32 13.47
C VAL A 105 -0.87 -11.42 12.16
N GLN A 106 0.34 -11.97 12.21
CA GLN A 106 1.14 -12.29 11.02
C GLN A 106 1.09 -13.80 10.76
N LEU A 107 0.75 -14.16 9.53
CA LEU A 107 0.68 -15.53 9.03
C LEU A 107 1.61 -15.65 7.82
N SER A 108 2.51 -16.64 7.82
CA SER A 108 3.38 -16.91 6.67
C SER A 108 2.96 -18.22 6.01
N LEU A 109 2.61 -18.16 4.73
CA LEU A 109 2.21 -19.32 3.92
C LEU A 109 3.07 -19.45 2.66
N LYS A 110 3.05 -20.63 2.04
CA LYS A 110 3.70 -20.88 0.76
C LYS A 110 2.68 -20.98 -0.35
N SER A 111 3.08 -20.69 -1.59
CA SER A 111 2.24 -20.84 -2.78
C SER A 111 2.09 -22.30 -3.24
N ASP A 112 1.98 -23.24 -2.30
CA ASP A 112 1.94 -24.70 -2.48
C ASP A 112 0.52 -25.27 -2.46
N ASN A 113 -0.50 -24.41 -2.49
CA ASN A 113 -1.92 -24.73 -2.44
C ASN A 113 -2.40 -25.32 -1.09
N VAL A 114 -1.59 -25.21 -0.02
CA VAL A 114 -1.99 -25.60 1.33
C VAL A 114 -2.70 -24.44 2.03
N SER A 115 -3.76 -24.76 2.79
CA SER A 115 -4.51 -23.77 3.57
C SER A 115 -3.93 -23.64 4.99
N ILE A 116 -3.80 -22.42 5.47
CA ILE A 116 -3.53 -22.09 6.88
C ILE A 116 -4.81 -21.54 7.49
N HIS A 117 -5.09 -21.92 8.73
CA HIS A 117 -6.27 -21.49 9.47
C HIS A 117 -5.85 -20.71 10.73
N HIS A 118 -6.47 -19.56 10.96
CA HIS A 118 -6.34 -18.77 12.17
C HIS A 118 -7.72 -18.66 12.84
N THR A 119 -7.82 -19.00 14.12
CA THR A 119 -9.09 -18.95 14.85
C THR A 119 -8.95 -17.99 16.02
N GLU A 120 -9.81 -16.98 16.06
CA GLU A 120 -10.01 -16.13 17.24
C GLU A 120 -11.30 -16.56 17.95
N LEU A 121 -11.21 -16.77 19.25
CA LEU A 121 -12.35 -16.99 20.10
C LEU A 121 -12.86 -15.63 20.58
N PHE A 122 -14.16 -15.42 20.45
CA PHE A 122 -14.84 -14.16 20.76
C PHE A 122 -14.10 -12.93 20.20
N PRO A 123 -13.90 -12.90 18.87
CA PRO A 123 -13.22 -11.80 18.22
C PRO A 123 -13.96 -10.47 18.45
N LEU A 124 -13.20 -9.37 18.43
CA LEU A 124 -13.79 -8.03 18.40
C LEU A 124 -14.72 -7.89 17.18
N SER A 125 -15.95 -7.45 17.43
CA SER A 125 -16.95 -7.21 16.40
C SER A 125 -16.62 -5.97 15.57
N GLY A 126 -16.96 -5.98 14.29
CA GLY A 126 -16.65 -4.90 13.35
C GLY A 126 -15.74 -5.37 12.22
N ASN A 127 -15.05 -4.44 11.57
CA ASN A 127 -14.25 -4.74 10.39
C ASN A 127 -12.87 -5.29 10.75
N TRP A 128 -12.43 -6.27 9.98
CA TRP A 128 -11.09 -6.85 10.02
C TRP A 128 -10.49 -6.78 8.61
N PHE A 129 -9.22 -6.42 8.55
CA PHE A 129 -8.49 -6.23 7.31
C PHE A 129 -7.33 -7.20 7.22
N ALA A 130 -7.24 -7.89 6.09
CA ALA A 130 -6.07 -8.70 5.76
C ALA A 130 -5.33 -8.07 4.59
N ILE A 131 -3.99 -7.98 4.69
CA ILE A 131 -3.13 -7.67 3.56
C ILE A 131 -2.21 -8.85 3.24
N ALA A 132 -2.00 -9.14 1.96
CA ALA A 132 -1.11 -10.19 1.49
C ALA A 132 -0.03 -9.62 0.56
N LEU A 133 1.21 -10.07 0.75
CA LEU A 133 2.38 -9.60 0.00
C LEU A 133 3.49 -10.65 -0.06
N ILE A 134 4.37 -10.53 -1.06
CA ILE A 134 5.63 -11.29 -1.11
C ILE A 134 6.74 -10.42 -0.52
N PRO A 135 7.38 -10.80 0.61
CA PRO A 135 8.33 -9.98 1.36
C PRO A 135 9.75 -9.95 0.73
N GLU A 136 9.86 -10.09 -0.59
CA GLU A 136 11.12 -10.10 -1.35
C GLU A 136 11.15 -8.93 -2.35
N LYS A 137 12.31 -8.30 -2.58
CA LYS A 137 12.50 -7.39 -3.72
C LYS A 137 12.72 -8.21 -4.99
N ASN A 138 12.00 -7.91 -6.06
CA ASN A 138 12.23 -8.54 -7.37
C ASN A 138 13.30 -7.77 -8.15
N ASP A 139 14.58 -8.15 -7.97
CA ASP A 139 15.70 -7.45 -8.60
C ASP A 139 15.90 -7.82 -10.09
N LYS A 140 15.22 -8.86 -10.57
CA LYS A 140 15.34 -9.34 -11.96
C LYS A 140 14.37 -8.60 -12.88
N ILE A 141 14.90 -7.85 -13.83
CA ILE A 141 14.13 -7.33 -14.97
C ILE A 141 13.97 -8.49 -15.95
N GLN A 142 12.83 -9.19 -15.89
CA GLN A 142 12.52 -10.22 -16.87
C GLN A 142 11.85 -9.59 -18.08
N GLN A 143 12.44 -9.82 -19.25
CA GLN A 143 11.91 -9.33 -20.50
C GLN A 143 10.60 -10.07 -20.86
N LYS A 144 9.50 -9.32 -20.94
CA LYS A 144 8.15 -9.89 -21.07
C LYS A 144 8.01 -10.69 -22.37
N GLY A 145 7.66 -11.97 -22.28
CA GLY A 145 7.48 -12.87 -23.43
C GLY A 145 8.61 -13.87 -23.69
N LEU A 146 9.78 -13.73 -23.04
CA LEU A 146 10.86 -14.74 -23.04
C LEU A 146 10.67 -15.82 -21.96
N THR A 147 10.03 -15.46 -20.85
CA THR A 147 9.67 -16.35 -19.74
C THR A 147 8.17 -16.28 -19.49
N THR A 148 7.57 -17.38 -18.99
CA THR A 148 6.19 -17.34 -18.50
C THR A 148 6.20 -16.57 -17.19
N ALA A 149 5.54 -15.41 -17.14
CA ALA A 149 5.45 -14.63 -15.91
C ALA A 149 4.71 -15.46 -14.85
N CYS A 150 5.40 -15.74 -13.74
CA CYS A 150 4.80 -16.41 -12.60
C CYS A 150 3.90 -15.42 -11.87
N ILE A 151 2.61 -15.76 -11.79
CA ILE A 151 1.63 -15.01 -11.02
C ILE A 151 1.27 -15.86 -9.82
N TYR A 152 1.27 -15.25 -8.65
CA TYR A 152 0.89 -15.88 -7.40
C TYR A 152 -0.45 -15.31 -6.98
N TYR A 153 -1.30 -16.15 -6.41
CA TYR A 153 -2.63 -15.78 -5.98
C TYR A 153 -2.81 -16.12 -4.52
N VAL A 154 -3.63 -15.33 -3.84
CA VAL A 154 -4.16 -15.65 -2.52
C VAL A 154 -5.67 -15.75 -2.61
N MET A 155 -6.23 -16.73 -1.93
CA MET A 155 -7.66 -16.85 -1.68
C MET A 155 -7.89 -16.98 -0.18
N SER A 156 -9.07 -16.59 0.28
CA SER A 156 -9.37 -16.67 1.70
C SER A 156 -10.85 -16.86 1.99
N SER A 157 -11.14 -17.32 3.21
CA SER A 157 -12.50 -17.45 3.71
C SER A 157 -12.57 -17.14 5.20
N LEU A 158 -13.74 -16.73 5.66
CA LEU A 158 -14.06 -16.51 7.07
C LEU A 158 -15.29 -17.35 7.43
N GLU A 159 -15.14 -18.24 8.41
CA GLU A 159 -16.24 -18.96 9.07
C GLU A 159 -16.53 -18.32 10.43
N VAL A 160 -17.79 -17.98 10.69
CA VAL A 160 -18.23 -17.33 11.94
C VAL A 160 -19.25 -18.22 12.66
N LYS A 161 -19.09 -18.37 13.96
CA LYS A 161 -20.05 -19.08 14.84
C LYS A 161 -20.68 -18.12 15.84
N ALA A 162 -21.98 -18.30 16.11
CA ALA A 162 -22.71 -17.47 17.07
C ALA A 162 -22.38 -17.85 18.53
N VAL A 163 -22.58 -16.90 19.44
CA VAL A 163 -22.85 -17.25 20.85
C VAL A 163 -24.28 -17.83 20.94
N PRO A 164 -24.48 -19.03 21.53
CA PRO A 164 -25.81 -19.57 21.74
C PRO A 164 -26.53 -18.79 22.86
N ASP A 165 -27.86 -18.58 22.71
CA ASP A 165 -28.80 -17.91 23.63
C ASP A 165 -28.22 -17.15 24.84
N TYR A 166 -28.38 -15.82 24.86
CA TYR A 166 -27.89 -14.95 25.93
C TYR A 166 -28.98 -14.09 26.60
N VAL A 167 -28.73 -13.67 27.85
CA VAL A 167 -29.56 -12.74 28.62
C VAL A 167 -28.96 -11.33 28.57
N LEU A 168 -29.79 -10.33 28.29
CA LEU A 168 -29.38 -8.93 28.27
C LEU A 168 -29.32 -8.33 29.68
N LEU A 169 -28.19 -7.71 30.02
CA LEU A 169 -27.98 -7.00 31.28
C LEU A 169 -27.75 -5.51 30.99
N ALA A 170 -28.54 -4.64 31.64
CA ALA A 170 -28.41 -3.19 31.56
C ALA A 170 -27.76 -2.64 32.83
N ALA A 171 -26.98 -1.56 32.69
CA ALA A 171 -26.36 -0.87 33.83
C ALA A 171 -27.44 -0.44 34.85
N ASN A 172 -27.16 -0.67 36.14
CA ASN A 172 -28.03 -0.36 37.27
C ASN A 172 -29.41 -1.07 37.29
N HIS A 173 -29.62 -2.09 36.45
CA HIS A 173 -30.86 -2.87 36.40
C HIS A 173 -30.55 -4.37 36.56
N PRO A 174 -30.60 -4.92 37.79
CA PRO A 174 -30.27 -6.32 38.02
C PRO A 174 -31.33 -7.27 37.45
N VAL A 175 -30.88 -8.41 36.93
CA VAL A 175 -31.71 -9.43 36.28
C VAL A 175 -31.54 -10.78 36.99
N ILE A 176 -32.60 -11.57 37.07
CA ILE A 176 -32.57 -12.94 37.60
C ILE A 176 -32.25 -13.90 36.45
N VAL A 177 -31.17 -14.67 36.58
CA VAL A 177 -30.71 -15.65 35.59
C VAL A 177 -30.91 -17.06 36.12
N SER A 178 -31.45 -17.95 35.29
CA SER A 178 -31.67 -19.37 35.62
C SER A 178 -30.59 -20.23 34.97
N LEU A 179 -29.80 -20.92 35.78
CA LEU A 179 -28.70 -21.80 35.37
C LEU A 179 -29.17 -23.26 35.38
N ASN A 180 -28.84 -24.01 34.33
CA ASN A 180 -29.07 -25.47 34.26
C ASN A 180 -27.71 -26.19 34.35
N SER A 181 -27.59 -27.23 35.18
CA SER A 181 -26.40 -28.09 35.12
C SER A 181 -26.52 -29.06 33.94
N LEU A 182 -25.46 -29.21 33.14
CA LEU A 182 -25.36 -30.28 32.15
C LEU A 182 -24.43 -31.40 32.65
N PRO A 183 -24.55 -32.64 32.12
CA PRO A 183 -23.72 -33.76 32.56
C PRO A 183 -22.21 -33.51 32.33
N PRO A 184 -21.33 -34.15 33.11
CA PRO A 184 -19.88 -34.03 32.92
C PRO A 184 -19.48 -34.58 31.54
N GLY A 185 -18.87 -33.72 30.71
CA GLY A 185 -18.38 -34.05 29.36
C GLY A 185 -19.08 -33.33 28.20
N SER A 186 -20.08 -32.49 28.47
CA SER A 186 -20.69 -31.60 27.47
C SER A 186 -20.25 -30.15 27.65
N ASP A 187 -19.63 -29.55 26.63
CA ASP A 187 -19.48 -28.09 26.53
C ASP A 187 -20.88 -27.48 26.35
N GLY A 188 -21.43 -26.83 27.37
CA GLY A 188 -22.73 -26.15 27.25
C GLY A 188 -23.52 -25.89 28.53
N GLY A 189 -23.06 -26.34 29.70
CA GLY A 189 -23.73 -26.04 30.97
C GLY A 189 -23.50 -24.59 31.40
N GLY A 190 -24.52 -23.73 31.27
CA GLY A 190 -24.45 -22.34 31.70
C GLY A 190 -25.40 -21.42 30.95
N VAL A 191 -25.32 -20.13 31.25
CA VAL A 191 -26.05 -19.07 30.53
C VAL A 191 -25.08 -17.95 30.19
N TRP A 192 -25.19 -17.45 28.97
CA TRP A 192 -24.46 -16.26 28.54
C TRP A 192 -25.20 -15.00 28.95
N VAL A 193 -24.47 -14.02 29.48
CA VAL A 193 -24.97 -12.68 29.78
C VAL A 193 -24.25 -11.69 28.87
N ARG A 194 -25.03 -10.84 28.21
CA ARG A 194 -24.55 -9.79 27.32
C ARG A 194 -24.84 -8.42 27.90
N PHE A 195 -23.86 -7.53 27.90
CA PHE A 195 -24.06 -6.13 28.28
C PHE A 195 -23.24 -5.16 27.40
N THR A 196 -23.69 -3.90 27.38
CA THR A 196 -23.01 -2.77 26.74
C THR A 196 -22.67 -1.72 27.78
N LEU A 197 -21.62 -0.93 27.50
CA LEU A 197 -21.13 0.05 28.44
C LEU A 197 -21.79 1.42 28.27
N PRO A 198 -22.08 2.16 29.35
CA PRO A 198 -22.36 3.58 29.27
C PRO A 198 -21.18 4.35 28.68
N GLN A 199 -21.45 5.34 27.83
CA GLN A 199 -20.42 6.09 27.09
C GLN A 199 -19.45 6.90 27.98
N SER A 200 -19.85 7.24 29.21
CA SER A 200 -19.01 7.99 30.15
C SER A 200 -18.27 7.11 31.16
N SER A 201 -18.43 5.78 31.10
CA SER A 201 -17.92 4.88 32.13
C SER A 201 -16.42 4.56 31.97
N PHE A 202 -15.64 4.71 33.03
CA PHE A 202 -14.19 4.37 33.04
C PHE A 202 -13.87 3.09 33.81
N ALA A 203 -14.80 2.63 34.64
CA ALA A 203 -14.68 1.39 35.40
C ALA A 203 -16.04 0.75 35.58
N ILE A 204 -16.09 -0.57 35.50
CA ILE A 204 -17.33 -1.35 35.57
C ILE A 204 -17.13 -2.53 36.51
N SER A 205 -18.16 -2.82 37.32
CA SER A 205 -18.19 -3.97 38.21
C SER A 205 -19.45 -4.80 37.98
N LEU A 206 -19.26 -6.05 37.57
CA LEU A 206 -20.30 -7.06 37.46
C LEU A 206 -20.44 -7.75 38.82
N GLU A 207 -21.65 -7.77 39.35
CA GLU A 207 -22.01 -8.39 40.62
C GLU A 207 -22.94 -9.58 40.39
N VAL A 208 -22.61 -10.74 40.97
CA VAL A 208 -23.47 -11.93 40.99
C VAL A 208 -23.74 -12.32 42.44
N LYS A 209 -25.02 -12.39 42.84
CA LYS A 209 -25.43 -12.65 44.24
C LYS A 209 -26.75 -13.41 44.34
N ASN A 210 -27.16 -13.73 45.58
CA ASN A 210 -28.44 -14.34 45.92
C ASN A 210 -28.71 -15.65 45.16
N CYS A 211 -27.73 -16.56 45.16
CA CYS A 211 -27.93 -17.90 44.62
C CYS A 211 -28.92 -18.68 45.50
N ASN A 212 -29.93 -19.33 44.90
CA ASN A 212 -30.96 -20.04 45.68
C ASN A 212 -30.53 -21.42 46.22
N VAL A 213 -29.40 -21.95 45.73
CA VAL A 213 -28.87 -23.27 46.09
C VAL A 213 -27.78 -23.12 47.16
N THR A 214 -27.64 -24.10 48.04
CA THR A 214 -26.56 -24.13 49.04
C THR A 214 -25.89 -25.52 49.11
N PRO A 215 -24.55 -25.61 49.03
CA PRO A 215 -23.60 -24.56 48.65
C PRO A 215 -23.80 -24.12 47.19
N CYS A 216 -23.39 -22.89 46.85
CA CYS A 216 -23.40 -22.39 45.47
C CYS A 216 -22.02 -21.95 45.01
N HIS A 217 -21.49 -22.68 44.04
CA HIS A 217 -20.20 -22.52 43.38
C HIS A 217 -20.43 -22.24 41.89
N LEU A 218 -19.96 -21.08 41.45
CA LEU A 218 -20.10 -20.62 40.07
C LEU A 218 -18.73 -20.42 39.44
N GLN A 219 -18.61 -20.73 38.15
CA GLN A 219 -17.49 -20.35 37.32
C GLN A 219 -17.96 -19.27 36.36
N LEU A 220 -17.32 -18.10 36.43
CA LEU A 220 -17.54 -17.00 35.50
C LEU A 220 -16.41 -17.00 34.48
N SER A 221 -16.75 -17.01 33.20
CA SER A 221 -15.79 -16.82 32.11
C SER A 221 -16.14 -15.54 31.35
N TYR A 222 -15.20 -14.62 31.22
CA TYR A 222 -15.39 -13.31 30.58
C TYR A 222 -14.15 -12.92 29.79
N GLN A 223 -14.24 -11.92 28.92
CA GLN A 223 -13.08 -11.36 28.25
C GLN A 223 -12.60 -10.09 28.91
N ASP A 224 -11.27 -9.92 28.92
CA ASP A 224 -10.67 -8.62 29.22
C ASP A 224 -10.69 -7.68 28.00
N HIS A 225 -10.17 -6.47 28.19
CA HIS A 225 -10.05 -5.45 27.13
C HIS A 225 -9.10 -5.84 25.98
N LYS A 226 -8.41 -6.99 26.06
CA LYS A 226 -7.55 -7.53 25.00
C LYS A 226 -8.19 -8.72 24.28
N GLY A 227 -9.43 -9.07 24.63
CA GLY A 227 -10.11 -10.26 24.11
C GLY A 227 -9.59 -11.57 24.70
N GLN A 228 -8.78 -11.54 25.78
CA GLN A 228 -8.30 -12.74 26.42
C GLN A 228 -9.37 -13.32 27.34
N LEU A 229 -9.61 -14.63 27.24
CA LEU A 229 -10.55 -15.34 28.10
C LEU A 229 -10.00 -15.42 29.53
N MET A 230 -10.71 -14.79 30.46
CA MET A 230 -10.49 -14.80 31.89
C MET A 230 -11.52 -15.71 32.58
N GLN A 231 -11.10 -16.38 33.65
CA GLN A 231 -11.97 -17.23 34.45
C GLN A 231 -11.87 -16.88 35.93
N GLN A 232 -13.01 -16.78 36.61
CA GLN A 232 -13.09 -16.51 38.04
C GLN A 232 -14.04 -17.51 38.71
N ASN A 233 -13.52 -18.22 39.70
CA ASN A 233 -14.30 -19.18 40.50
C ASN A 233 -14.87 -18.46 41.73
N CYS A 234 -16.19 -18.42 41.82
CA CYS A 234 -16.93 -17.83 42.92
C CYS A 234 -17.44 -18.93 43.86
N THR A 235 -17.17 -18.80 45.17
CA THR A 235 -17.63 -19.76 46.18
C THR A 235 -18.64 -19.14 47.14
N ASN A 236 -19.62 -19.93 47.60
CA ASN A 236 -20.68 -19.50 48.52
C ASN A 236 -21.44 -18.24 48.06
N VAL A 237 -21.87 -18.22 46.80
CA VAL A 237 -22.62 -17.10 46.19
C VAL A 237 -24.04 -16.94 46.79
N ASP A 238 -24.46 -17.88 47.63
CA ASP A 238 -25.62 -17.78 48.51
C ASP A 238 -25.44 -16.76 49.66
N LYS A 239 -24.19 -16.52 50.08
CA LYS A 239 -23.85 -15.64 51.22
C LYS A 239 -23.07 -14.40 50.82
N THR A 240 -22.18 -14.51 49.85
CA THR A 240 -21.27 -13.43 49.44
C THR A 240 -21.43 -13.12 47.96
N ALA A 241 -21.55 -11.84 47.61
CA ALA A 241 -21.58 -11.41 46.23
C ALA A 241 -20.23 -11.66 45.55
N CYS A 242 -20.25 -12.20 44.33
CA CYS A 242 -19.06 -12.30 43.49
C CYS A 242 -18.95 -11.07 42.62
N LEU A 243 -17.79 -10.40 42.67
CA LEU A 243 -17.51 -9.17 41.95
C LEU A 243 -16.43 -9.40 40.90
N VAL A 244 -16.67 -8.92 39.68
CA VAL A 244 -15.70 -8.87 38.58
C VAL A 244 -15.52 -7.42 38.18
N ASN A 245 -14.32 -6.87 38.38
CA ASN A 245 -14.00 -5.48 38.04
C ASN A 245 -13.26 -5.41 36.71
N LEU A 246 -13.82 -4.69 35.76
CA LEU A 246 -13.23 -4.40 34.46
C LEU A 246 -12.69 -2.96 34.49
N THR A 247 -11.36 -2.81 34.47
CA THR A 247 -10.66 -1.53 34.33
C THR A 247 -10.37 -1.25 32.85
N ASN A 248 -10.49 0.01 32.43
CA ASN A 248 -10.31 0.44 31.02
C ASN A 248 -11.23 -0.31 30.04
N PRO A 249 -12.56 -0.27 30.24
CA PRO A 249 -13.46 -1.07 29.45
C PRO A 249 -13.60 -0.44 28.05
N LEU A 250 -13.49 -1.26 27.00
CA LEU A 250 -13.70 -0.88 25.60
C LEU A 250 -15.15 -0.42 25.35
N HIS A 251 -15.32 0.83 24.97
CA HIS A 251 -16.57 1.46 24.52
C HIS A 251 -16.97 1.04 23.11
N ASP A 252 -18.28 1.07 22.86
CA ASP A 252 -18.89 0.65 21.59
C ASP A 252 -18.71 -0.86 21.27
N PHE A 253 -18.35 -1.66 22.28
CA PHE A 253 -18.28 -3.14 22.21
C PHE A 253 -19.35 -3.82 23.07
N GLN A 254 -19.67 -5.05 22.69
CA GLN A 254 -20.52 -5.96 23.46
C GLN A 254 -19.68 -6.92 24.28
N TYR A 255 -19.97 -7.01 25.57
CA TYR A 255 -19.31 -7.95 26.47
C TYR A 255 -20.17 -9.17 26.68
N PHE A 256 -19.54 -10.34 26.60
CA PHE A 256 -20.15 -11.63 26.89
C PHE A 256 -19.51 -12.25 28.13
N VAL A 257 -20.35 -12.68 29.07
CA VAL A 257 -19.95 -13.38 30.29
C VAL A 257 -20.70 -14.68 30.37
N HIS A 258 -19.97 -15.79 30.43
CA HIS A 258 -20.54 -17.11 30.67
C HIS A 258 -20.63 -17.36 32.16
N LEU A 259 -21.83 -17.75 32.63
CA LEU A 259 -22.04 -18.21 34.00
C LEU A 259 -22.33 -19.71 33.99
N ALA A 260 -21.45 -20.50 34.61
CA ALA A 260 -21.61 -21.94 34.75
C ALA A 260 -21.77 -22.33 36.23
N LEU A 261 -22.73 -23.22 36.51
CA LEU A 261 -22.91 -23.82 37.83
C LEU A 261 -21.97 -25.03 37.96
N VAL A 262 -21.13 -25.03 38.99
CA VAL A 262 -20.13 -26.09 39.23
C VAL A 262 -20.68 -27.20 40.12
N ASP A 263 -21.77 -26.95 40.85
CA ASP A 263 -22.36 -27.89 41.79
C ASP A 263 -23.23 -28.98 41.14
N ALA A 264 -23.48 -30.06 41.89
CA ALA A 264 -24.35 -31.18 41.50
C ALA A 264 -25.86 -30.84 41.42
N ALA A 265 -26.25 -29.59 41.70
CA ALA A 265 -27.64 -29.17 41.64
C ALA A 265 -28.12 -29.01 40.19
N THR A 266 -29.30 -29.55 39.86
CA THR A 266 -29.79 -29.58 38.47
C THR A 266 -30.17 -28.21 37.90
N ARG A 267 -30.57 -27.28 38.78
CA ARG A 267 -30.93 -25.89 38.45
C ARG A 267 -30.65 -24.94 39.60
N ALA A 268 -30.20 -23.72 39.30
CA ALA A 268 -30.03 -22.63 40.26
C ALA A 268 -30.51 -21.30 39.67
N THR A 269 -30.95 -20.36 40.52
CA THR A 269 -31.22 -18.97 40.09
C THR A 269 -30.29 -18.01 40.80
N VAL A 270 -29.73 -17.05 40.08
CA VAL A 270 -28.82 -16.02 40.59
C VAL A 270 -29.29 -14.63 40.17
N VAL A 271 -28.95 -13.62 40.95
CA VAL A 271 -29.18 -12.20 40.60
C VAL A 271 -27.88 -11.62 40.08
N THR A 272 -27.88 -11.16 38.83
CA THR A 272 -26.74 -10.51 38.19
C THR A 272 -27.03 -9.02 38.01
N GLY A 273 -26.12 -8.15 38.42
CA GLY A 273 -26.22 -6.71 38.29
C GLY A 273 -24.94 -6.08 37.76
N LEU A 274 -25.07 -4.94 37.10
CA LEU A 274 -23.94 -4.17 36.57
C LEU A 274 -23.91 -2.79 37.22
N SER A 275 -22.76 -2.42 37.78
CA SER A 275 -22.50 -1.08 38.30
C SER A 275 -21.36 -0.42 37.52
N SER A 276 -21.48 0.88 37.27
CA SER A 276 -20.51 1.64 36.47
C SER A 276 -20.11 2.94 37.16
N GLN A 277 -18.83 3.30 37.09
CA GLN A 277 -18.31 4.61 37.46
C GLN A 277 -17.99 5.39 36.19
N GLY A 278 -18.36 6.67 36.13
CA GLY A 278 -18.18 7.47 34.92
C GLY A 278 -17.75 8.92 35.16
N CYS A 279 -17.34 9.58 34.08
CA CYS A 279 -16.93 10.98 34.07
C CYS A 279 -18.14 11.92 34.02
N SER A 280 -17.95 13.12 34.57
CA SER A 280 -18.98 14.18 34.56
C SER A 280 -18.99 15.00 33.28
N SER A 281 -20.15 15.65 33.06
CA SER A 281 -20.44 16.51 31.90
C SER A 281 -20.19 18.01 32.19
N PRO A 282 -19.82 18.80 31.17
CA PRO A 282 -19.69 20.27 31.20
C PRO A 282 -20.73 21.08 31.96
N ASP A 283 -22.00 20.70 31.84
CA ASP A 283 -23.11 21.60 32.16
C ASP A 283 -23.56 21.50 33.64
N VAL A 284 -22.93 20.64 34.44
CA VAL A 284 -23.33 20.40 35.83
C VAL A 284 -22.52 21.28 36.78
N THR A 285 -23.11 22.41 37.17
CA THR A 285 -22.54 23.37 38.14
C THR A 285 -22.62 22.92 39.61
N GLN A 286 -22.77 21.62 39.89
CA GLN A 286 -22.80 21.12 41.26
C GLN A 286 -21.39 20.88 41.81
N ARG A 287 -21.14 21.33 43.05
CA ARG A 287 -20.00 20.87 43.86
C ARG A 287 -20.25 19.42 44.28
N VAL A 288 -19.96 18.49 43.38
CA VAL A 288 -19.90 17.06 43.67
C VAL A 288 -18.43 16.68 43.91
N SER A 289 -18.22 15.80 44.89
CA SER A 289 -16.94 15.25 45.34
C SER A 289 -16.02 14.81 44.19
N GLU A 290 -14.71 15.00 44.36
CA GLU A 290 -13.55 14.43 43.63
C GLU A 290 -13.81 13.46 42.45
N GLU A 291 -14.51 13.90 41.41
CA GLU A 291 -14.60 13.13 40.16
C GLU A 291 -13.29 13.27 39.37
N GLN A 292 -12.67 12.16 39.02
CA GLN A 292 -11.31 12.07 38.46
C GLN A 292 -11.19 12.58 37.00
N CYS A 293 -12.30 12.71 36.27
CA CYS A 293 -12.32 13.07 34.84
C CYS A 293 -13.54 13.89 34.42
N TYR A 294 -13.37 14.56 33.28
CA TYR A 294 -14.36 15.38 32.61
C TYR A 294 -14.45 14.98 31.13
N LEU A 295 -15.66 14.66 30.65
CA LEU A 295 -15.89 14.21 29.28
C LEU A 295 -16.53 15.33 28.45
N HIS A 296 -15.80 15.82 27.44
CA HIS A 296 -16.39 16.72 26.45
C HIS A 296 -17.40 15.99 25.55
N PRO A 297 -18.34 16.73 24.92
CA PRO A 297 -19.12 16.22 23.80
C PRO A 297 -18.21 15.67 22.69
N LEU A 298 -18.76 14.76 21.91
CA LEU A 298 -18.08 14.22 20.73
C LEU A 298 -17.70 15.35 19.78
N LEU A 299 -16.43 15.38 19.35
CA LEU A 299 -15.97 16.38 18.40
C LEU A 299 -16.67 16.20 17.04
N ASP A 300 -17.15 17.32 16.50
CA ASP A 300 -17.78 17.40 15.20
C ASP A 300 -16.76 17.18 14.09
N ARG A 301 -17.23 16.60 12.98
CA ARG A 301 -16.41 16.38 11.78
C ARG A 301 -16.61 17.52 10.80
N TYR A 302 -15.52 18.21 10.50
CA TYR A 302 -15.45 19.23 9.46
C TYR A 302 -14.62 18.68 8.29
N GLN A 303 -15.27 18.38 7.18
CA GLN A 303 -14.61 17.81 6.00
C GLN A 303 -14.26 18.92 5.00
N GLY A 304 -13.01 18.93 4.54
CA GLY A 304 -12.57 19.83 3.47
C GLY A 304 -12.88 19.29 2.07
N ASP A 305 -12.51 20.08 1.05
CA ASP A 305 -12.75 19.74 -0.36
C ASP A 305 -11.79 18.67 -0.93
N ALA A 306 -10.74 18.30 -0.21
CA ALA A 306 -9.72 17.34 -0.64
C ALA A 306 -9.94 15.94 -0.02
N ASP A 307 -9.49 14.89 -0.72
CA ASP A 307 -9.47 13.52 -0.17
C ASP A 307 -8.64 13.49 1.13
N TYR A 308 -9.14 12.79 2.15
CA TYR A 308 -8.53 12.74 3.48
C TYR A 308 -8.22 14.13 4.05
N SER A 309 -9.25 14.98 4.22
CA SER A 309 -9.12 16.32 4.79
C SER A 309 -10.08 16.58 5.97
N THR A 310 -10.40 15.51 6.71
CA THR A 310 -11.26 15.56 7.89
C THR A 310 -10.56 16.28 9.04
N ARG A 311 -11.23 17.27 9.65
CA ARG A 311 -10.82 17.91 10.90
C ARG A 311 -11.86 17.66 11.99
N TYR A 312 -11.41 17.41 13.22
CA TYR A 312 -12.30 17.24 14.37
C TYR A 312 -12.26 18.48 15.24
N VAL A 313 -13.41 19.09 15.44
CA VAL A 313 -13.56 20.41 16.09
C VAL A 313 -14.79 20.43 16.98
N GLN A 314 -14.87 21.37 17.91
CA GLN A 314 -16.10 21.59 18.65
C GLN A 314 -16.87 22.76 18.02
N ILE A 315 -18.17 22.59 17.72
CA ILE A 315 -19.00 23.69 17.22
C ILE A 315 -19.81 24.28 18.37
N VAL A 316 -19.45 25.49 18.79
CA VAL A 316 -20.15 26.24 19.85
C VAL A 316 -20.70 27.52 19.26
N ASN A 317 -22.03 27.73 19.34
CA ASN A 317 -22.69 28.94 18.81
C ASN A 317 -22.31 29.26 17.35
N ASN A 318 -22.23 28.24 16.50
CA ASN A 318 -21.85 28.33 15.09
C ASN A 318 -20.41 28.85 14.86
N ARG A 319 -19.53 28.71 15.86
CA ARG A 319 -18.10 28.97 15.77
C ARG A 319 -17.33 27.67 15.98
N VAL A 320 -16.26 27.52 15.21
CA VAL A 320 -15.32 26.41 15.33
C VAL A 320 -14.38 26.73 16.49
N GLU A 321 -14.39 25.89 17.52
CA GLU A 321 -13.48 25.97 18.65
C GLU A 321 -12.51 24.78 18.62
N GLU A 322 -11.21 25.09 18.64
CA GLU A 322 -10.11 24.12 18.72
C GLU A 322 -9.33 24.30 20.04
N THR A 323 -9.77 25.20 20.91
CA THR A 323 -9.10 25.54 22.17
C THR A 323 -9.88 24.98 23.33
N TYR A 324 -9.24 24.11 24.11
CA TYR A 324 -9.88 23.40 25.21
C TYR A 324 -9.27 23.79 26.54
N ARG A 325 -10.13 23.83 27.56
CA ARG A 325 -9.74 24.11 28.94
C ARG A 325 -9.23 22.83 29.59
N VAL A 326 -7.92 22.73 29.74
CA VAL A 326 -7.27 21.61 30.45
C VAL A 326 -7.26 21.93 31.95
N LEU A 327 -7.44 20.92 32.81
CA LEU A 327 -7.50 21.05 34.27
C LEU A 327 -6.26 20.46 34.96
N TYR A 328 -5.94 20.95 36.16
CA TYR A 328 -4.81 20.47 37.00
C TYR A 328 -5.16 19.20 37.79
N ASN A 329 -6.35 19.16 38.40
CA ASN A 329 -6.76 18.10 39.30
C ASN A 329 -7.58 16.97 38.64
N ARG A 330 -7.95 17.14 37.36
CA ARG A 330 -8.83 16.21 36.62
C ARG A 330 -8.30 15.98 35.21
N THR A 331 -8.63 14.82 34.65
CA THR A 331 -8.35 14.50 33.25
C THR A 331 -9.46 15.07 32.36
N THR A 332 -9.10 15.90 31.38
CA THR A 332 -10.00 16.37 30.32
C THR A 332 -10.00 15.36 29.17
N LEU A 333 -11.14 14.79 28.82
CA LEU A 333 -11.30 13.80 27.76
C LEU A 333 -12.00 14.41 26.54
N LEU A 334 -11.37 14.30 25.38
CA LEU A 334 -11.91 14.73 24.09
C LEU A 334 -12.19 13.50 23.21
N PRO A 335 -13.44 13.06 23.07
CA PRO A 335 -13.79 11.93 22.22
C PRO A 335 -13.99 12.37 20.75
N PHE A 336 -13.53 11.56 19.81
CA PHE A 336 -13.74 11.73 18.37
C PHE A 336 -13.93 10.38 17.66
N MET A 337 -14.58 10.36 16.49
CA MET A 337 -14.90 9.12 15.76
C MET A 337 -14.10 8.99 14.47
N ILE A 338 -13.45 7.84 14.27
CA ILE A 338 -12.81 7.44 13.02
C ILE A 338 -13.76 6.54 12.22
N GLU A 339 -13.99 6.85 10.95
CA GLU A 339 -14.90 6.09 10.07
C GLU A 339 -14.18 5.20 9.04
N ASP A 340 -14.66 3.97 8.88
CA ASP A 340 -14.16 2.92 7.97
C ASP A 340 -13.97 3.34 6.51
N HIS A 341 -14.84 4.19 5.97
CA HIS A 341 -14.87 4.47 4.53
C HIS A 341 -14.08 5.71 4.12
N VAL A 342 -13.79 6.59 5.07
CA VAL A 342 -13.26 7.93 4.80
C VAL A 342 -11.92 8.14 5.49
N ASP A 343 -11.72 7.57 6.69
CA ASP A 343 -10.60 7.96 7.56
C ASP A 343 -9.51 6.88 7.68
N ILE A 344 -9.87 5.57 7.70
CA ILE A 344 -8.91 4.48 7.96
C ILE A 344 -7.81 4.35 6.90
N GLY A 345 -8.05 4.88 5.70
CA GLY A 345 -7.11 4.86 4.59
C GLY A 345 -6.11 6.01 4.61
N GLY A 346 -6.20 6.91 5.59
CA GLY A 346 -5.31 8.05 5.77
C GLY A 346 -4.38 7.89 6.97
N THR A 347 -3.86 9.02 7.43
CA THR A 347 -3.02 9.17 8.62
C THR A 347 -3.70 10.14 9.57
N LEU A 348 -4.01 9.67 10.79
CA LEU A 348 -4.51 10.54 11.86
C LEU A 348 -3.34 11.32 12.47
N ILE A 349 -3.55 12.62 12.62
CA ILE A 349 -2.60 13.56 13.20
C ILE A 349 -3.27 14.18 14.41
N VAL A 350 -2.67 13.98 15.58
CA VAL A 350 -3.08 14.63 16.83
C VAL A 350 -1.97 15.57 17.24
N GLN A 351 -2.27 16.86 17.27
CA GLN A 351 -1.34 17.91 17.67
C GLN A 351 -1.93 18.71 18.82
N ILE A 352 -1.11 18.94 19.85
CA ILE A 352 -1.38 19.94 20.87
C ILE A 352 -0.43 21.13 20.67
N LEU A 353 -0.96 22.33 20.82
CA LEU A 353 -0.21 23.58 20.76
C LEU A 353 -0.50 24.43 21.99
N PHE A 354 0.54 25.05 22.53
CA PHE A 354 0.45 25.97 23.64
C PHE A 354 1.12 27.30 23.27
N ASP A 355 0.37 28.39 23.40
CA ASP A 355 0.86 29.74 23.18
C ASP A 355 1.34 30.32 24.51
N HIS A 356 2.65 30.57 24.59
CA HIS A 356 3.31 31.10 25.79
C HIS A 356 2.83 32.52 26.15
N LYS A 357 2.25 33.28 25.20
CA LYS A 357 1.67 34.61 25.48
C LYS A 357 0.48 34.56 26.44
N ASN A 358 -0.15 33.38 26.61
CA ASN A 358 -1.22 33.17 27.59
C ASN A 358 -0.72 32.99 29.04
N MET A 359 0.61 32.88 29.24
CA MET A 359 1.26 32.87 30.54
C MET A 359 1.66 34.30 30.94
N ALA A 360 0.81 34.97 31.70
CA ALA A 360 1.20 36.21 32.38
C ALA A 360 2.05 35.85 33.61
N GLU A 361 3.34 36.24 33.62
CA GLU A 361 4.28 36.31 34.77
C GLU A 361 4.02 35.34 35.95
N THR A 362 3.84 34.03 35.70
CA THR A 362 3.76 33.04 36.79
C THR A 362 5.11 32.37 37.01
N GLN A 363 5.60 32.36 38.26
CA GLN A 363 6.82 31.65 38.69
C GLN A 363 6.73 30.11 38.64
N SER A 364 5.59 29.56 38.19
CA SER A 364 5.35 28.11 38.12
C SER A 364 5.51 27.62 36.69
N HIS A 365 6.39 26.65 36.47
CA HIS A 365 6.51 25.98 35.18
C HIS A 365 5.35 25.01 34.98
N ILE A 366 4.79 24.94 33.78
CA ILE A 366 3.64 24.10 33.45
C ILE A 366 4.07 23.02 32.47
N ARG A 367 3.55 21.81 32.69
CA ARG A 367 3.63 20.71 31.75
C ARG A 367 2.24 20.23 31.41
N VAL A 368 1.97 20.08 30.12
CA VAL A 368 0.74 19.45 29.63
C VAL A 368 1.09 18.06 29.16
N CYS A 369 0.44 17.06 29.74
CA CYS A 369 0.54 15.68 29.30
C CYS A 369 -0.74 15.31 28.55
N GLY A 370 -0.58 14.62 27.43
CA GLY A 370 -1.67 14.04 26.66
C GLY A 370 -1.43 12.58 26.34
N ILE A 371 -2.49 11.79 26.24
CA ILE A 371 -2.44 10.42 25.71
C ILE A 371 -3.59 10.20 24.74
N VAL A 372 -3.28 9.57 23.62
CA VAL A 372 -4.25 9.22 22.57
C VAL A 372 -4.50 7.71 22.63
N GLU A 373 -5.75 7.32 22.84
CA GLU A 373 -6.14 5.90 22.94
C GLU A 373 -7.43 5.62 22.17
N ARG A 374 -7.58 4.37 21.74
CA ARG A 374 -8.76 3.91 21.03
C ARG A 374 -9.65 3.12 21.97
N SER A 375 -10.96 3.35 21.85
CA SER A 375 -12.04 2.60 22.49
C SER A 375 -12.03 2.59 24.02
N TYR A 376 -10.98 3.04 24.69
CA TYR A 376 -10.94 3.26 26.12
C TYR A 376 -10.10 4.52 26.39
N PHE A 377 -10.09 4.97 27.64
CA PHE A 377 -9.24 6.06 28.07
C PHE A 377 -8.58 5.77 29.41
N HIS A 378 -7.31 6.12 29.54
CA HIS A 378 -6.58 6.07 30.80
C HIS A 378 -6.75 7.37 31.60
N LEU A 379 -7.10 7.24 32.88
CA LEU A 379 -7.12 8.37 33.81
C LEU A 379 -5.69 8.72 34.21
N LEU A 380 -5.24 9.93 33.85
CA LEU A 380 -3.91 10.41 34.19
C LEU A 380 -3.82 10.66 35.70
N THR A 381 -2.91 9.99 36.41
CA THR A 381 -2.76 10.08 37.88
C THR A 381 -1.79 11.20 38.31
N SER A 382 -1.77 11.49 39.61
CA SER A 382 -1.05 12.62 40.23
C SER A 382 0.47 12.49 40.36
N ASP A 383 1.09 11.40 39.92
CA ASP A 383 2.50 11.12 40.26
C ASP A 383 3.51 11.83 39.34
N MET A 384 4.50 12.55 39.89
CA MET A 384 5.39 13.47 39.17
C MET A 384 6.26 12.89 38.01
N ASN A 385 6.37 11.57 37.88
CA ASN A 385 7.00 10.88 36.74
C ASN A 385 5.99 10.46 35.64
N SER A 386 4.72 10.92 35.72
CA SER A 386 3.53 10.35 35.06
C SER A 386 3.11 10.95 33.72
N CYS A 387 3.82 11.93 33.14
CA CYS A 387 3.59 12.18 31.71
C CYS A 387 3.84 10.83 31.02
N PRO A 388 2.84 10.23 30.35
CA PRO A 388 3.04 8.96 29.69
C PRO A 388 4.23 9.10 28.76
N LYS A 389 5.14 8.13 28.79
CA LYS A 389 6.26 8.09 27.85
C LYS A 389 5.97 6.98 26.87
N GLY A 390 5.84 7.34 25.60
CA GLY A 390 5.49 6.39 24.56
C GLY A 390 5.08 7.11 23.29
N ALA A 391 4.89 6.34 22.22
CA ALA A 391 4.52 6.88 20.91
C ALA A 391 3.08 7.42 20.84
N ASN A 392 2.23 7.10 21.82
CA ASN A 392 0.87 7.65 21.95
C ASN A 392 0.77 8.84 22.92
N ALA A 393 1.90 9.33 23.44
CA ALA A 393 1.94 10.38 24.43
C ALA A 393 2.36 11.73 23.84
N LEU A 394 1.66 12.77 24.23
CA LEU A 394 1.95 14.17 23.87
C LEU A 394 2.47 14.90 25.10
N GLN A 395 3.48 15.72 24.92
CA GLN A 395 4.04 16.51 26.02
C GLN A 395 4.45 17.90 25.53
N ILE A 396 4.00 18.91 26.26
CA ILE A 396 4.44 20.30 26.14
C ILE A 396 5.06 20.69 27.49
N ASN A 397 6.23 21.31 27.46
CA ASN A 397 6.98 21.68 28.64
C ASN A 397 7.45 23.13 28.59
N THR A 398 6.90 23.96 29.46
CA THR A 398 7.23 25.39 29.48
C THR A 398 8.55 25.72 30.20
N ASP A 399 9.36 24.72 30.54
CA ASP A 399 10.64 24.88 31.25
C ASP A 399 11.78 25.44 30.35
N ILE A 400 11.55 25.66 29.06
CA ILE A 400 12.62 25.79 28.06
C ILE A 400 12.50 27.09 27.25
N VAL A 401 13.27 28.08 27.70
CA VAL A 401 13.87 29.20 26.95
C VAL A 401 12.92 30.33 26.52
N GLU A 402 13.34 31.56 26.85
CA GLU A 402 12.72 32.87 26.56
C GLU A 402 12.49 33.18 25.06
N GLU A 403 12.69 32.23 24.13
CA GLU A 403 12.66 32.46 22.67
C GLU A 403 11.58 31.67 21.90
N VAL A 404 10.86 30.72 22.51
CA VAL A 404 9.84 29.91 21.80
C VAL A 404 8.44 30.45 22.08
N GLU A 405 7.87 31.22 21.13
CA GLU A 405 6.51 31.77 21.28
C GLU A 405 5.40 30.69 21.24
N LEU A 406 5.62 29.61 20.50
CA LEU A 406 4.64 28.55 20.27
C LEU A 406 5.30 27.17 20.40
N GLU A 407 4.90 26.41 21.41
CA GLU A 407 5.36 25.03 21.60
C GLU A 407 4.30 24.06 21.07
N SER A 408 4.74 22.98 20.42
CA SER A 408 3.82 21.97 19.90
C SER A 408 4.36 20.55 19.99
N SER A 409 3.46 19.61 20.24
CA SER A 409 3.71 18.17 20.26
C SER A 409 2.74 17.49 19.30
N LYS A 410 3.21 16.51 18.54
CA LYS A 410 2.47 15.83 17.47
C LYS A 410 2.65 14.32 17.53
N ILE A 411 1.61 13.58 17.15
CA ILE A 411 1.64 12.13 16.91
C ILE A 411 0.98 11.83 15.57
N TYR A 412 1.53 10.86 14.85
CA TYR A 412 0.97 10.29 13.64
C TYR A 412 0.48 8.86 13.89
N VAL A 413 -0.77 8.55 13.53
CA VAL A 413 -1.32 7.20 13.53
C VAL A 413 -1.63 6.81 12.09
N PRO A 414 -0.74 6.08 11.39
CA PRO A 414 -0.99 5.63 10.03
C PRO A 414 -2.08 4.56 10.03
N TYR A 415 -3.02 4.67 9.10
CA TYR A 415 -4.20 3.83 8.98
C TYR A 415 -4.90 3.61 10.33
N PRO A 416 -5.49 4.69 10.90
CA PRO A 416 -6.09 4.62 12.22
C PRO A 416 -7.24 3.61 12.25
N GLU A 417 -7.31 2.83 13.33
CA GLU A 417 -8.40 1.89 13.59
C GLU A 417 -9.74 2.62 13.70
N GLU A 418 -10.79 2.05 13.09
CA GLU A 418 -12.15 2.56 13.15
C GLU A 418 -12.69 2.58 14.59
N GLY A 419 -13.69 3.44 14.79
CA GLY A 419 -14.40 3.59 16.04
C GLY A 419 -13.99 4.82 16.83
N ARG A 420 -14.31 4.79 18.13
CA ARG A 420 -14.13 5.94 19.01
C ARG A 420 -12.70 6.02 19.53
N TRP A 421 -12.13 7.22 19.47
CA TRP A 421 -10.85 7.56 20.04
C TRP A 421 -11.01 8.64 21.10
N PHE A 422 -10.08 8.65 22.05
CA PHE A 422 -10.04 9.60 23.14
C PHE A 422 -8.66 10.25 23.20
N LEU A 423 -8.66 11.58 23.28
CA LEU A 423 -7.49 12.34 23.70
C LEU A 423 -7.71 12.77 25.16
N ALA A 424 -6.92 12.21 26.07
CA ALA A 424 -6.92 12.57 27.48
C ALA A 424 -5.81 13.60 27.75
N LEU A 425 -6.16 14.72 28.39
CA LEU A 425 -5.25 15.82 28.70
C LEU A 425 -5.29 16.15 30.19
N ARG A 426 -4.11 16.43 30.76
CA ARG A 426 -3.98 16.94 32.14
C ARG A 426 -2.76 17.86 32.24
N MET A 427 -2.85 18.91 33.04
CA MET A 427 -1.70 19.76 33.34
C MET A 427 -1.08 19.44 34.70
N TYR A 428 0.20 19.73 34.82
CA TYR A 428 0.99 19.64 36.04
C TYR A 428 1.81 20.92 36.19
N CYS A 429 2.00 21.37 37.42
CA CYS A 429 2.84 22.53 37.71
C CYS A 429 4.05 22.14 38.56
N PHE A 430 5.16 22.82 38.30
CA PHE A 430 6.44 22.59 38.96
C PHE A 430 6.98 23.88 39.52
N THR A 431 7.65 23.77 40.67
CA THR A 431 8.44 24.85 41.26
C THR A 431 9.92 24.49 41.19
N THR A 432 10.73 25.40 40.63
CA THR A 432 12.20 25.27 40.62
C THR A 432 12.78 26.03 41.80
N PHE A 433 13.35 25.33 42.78
CA PHE A 433 14.10 25.96 43.87
C PHE A 433 15.56 26.16 43.42
N SER A 434 15.99 27.38 43.14
CA SER A 434 17.41 27.67 42.90
C SER A 434 18.14 27.82 44.24
N ASN A 435 18.77 26.76 44.75
CA ASN A 435 19.84 26.91 45.74
C ASN A 435 21.19 26.82 45.02
N HIS A 436 22.17 27.62 45.46
CA HIS A 436 23.52 27.80 44.87
C HIS A 436 24.43 26.54 44.83
N SER A 437 23.85 25.34 44.84
CA SER A 437 24.54 24.05 44.81
C SER A 437 23.83 23.07 43.88
N GLY A 438 23.97 23.28 42.57
CA GLY A 438 23.54 22.35 41.51
C GLY A 438 22.04 22.35 41.19
N PRO A 439 21.64 21.76 40.04
CA PRO A 439 20.24 21.64 39.67
C PRO A 439 19.51 20.64 40.60
N THR A 440 18.62 21.12 41.46
CA THR A 440 17.70 20.26 42.23
C THR A 440 16.58 19.73 41.33
N PRO A 441 16.02 18.53 41.60
CA PRO A 441 14.88 18.02 40.84
C PRO A 441 13.66 18.95 40.98
N ALA A 442 12.99 19.25 39.87
CA ALA A 442 11.71 19.97 39.89
C ALA A 442 10.68 19.18 40.72
N GLN A 443 10.07 19.81 41.72
CA GLN A 443 9.04 19.19 42.57
C GLN A 443 7.63 19.60 42.13
N LEU A 444 6.67 18.70 42.28
CA LEU A 444 5.27 18.90 41.91
C LEU A 444 4.68 19.93 42.86
N GLY A 445 4.32 21.08 42.31
CA GLY A 445 3.69 22.17 43.04
C GLY A 445 2.18 22.21 42.81
N ALA A 446 1.50 23.00 43.65
CA ALA A 446 0.14 23.45 43.33
C ALA A 446 0.22 24.47 42.18
N CYS A 447 -0.69 24.36 41.21
CA CYS A 447 -0.79 25.35 40.16
C CYS A 447 -1.42 26.65 40.68
N SER A 448 -0.88 27.81 40.31
CA SER A 448 -1.51 29.11 40.58
C SER A 448 -2.84 29.30 39.84
N ARG A 449 -3.04 28.57 38.74
CA ARG A 449 -4.29 28.49 37.98
C ARG A 449 -4.79 27.05 37.97
N ASP A 450 -6.09 26.86 38.19
CA ASP A 450 -6.72 25.53 38.12
C ASP A 450 -6.83 25.00 36.69
N SER A 451 -6.66 25.87 35.69
CA SER A 451 -6.88 25.58 34.28
C SER A 451 -6.06 26.45 33.32
N ILE A 452 -5.80 25.94 32.12
CA ILE A 452 -5.12 26.60 31.00
C ILE A 452 -5.83 26.25 29.69
N ASN A 453 -5.62 27.08 28.68
CA ASN A 453 -6.16 26.86 27.35
C ASN A 453 -5.10 26.23 26.47
N VAL A 454 -5.41 25.09 25.87
CA VAL A 454 -4.54 24.36 24.94
C VAL A 454 -5.27 24.21 23.61
N THR A 455 -4.61 24.56 22.52
CA THR A 455 -5.15 24.35 21.17
C THR A 455 -4.90 22.90 20.77
N VAL A 456 -5.96 22.18 20.45
CA VAL A 456 -5.92 20.78 20.04
C VAL A 456 -6.35 20.70 18.58
N LYS A 457 -5.47 20.19 17.72
CA LYS A 457 -5.76 19.93 16.31
C LYS A 457 -5.75 18.44 16.07
N VAL A 458 -6.92 17.88 15.79
CA VAL A 458 -7.10 16.49 15.39
C VAL A 458 -7.56 16.49 13.94
N SER A 459 -6.83 15.80 13.06
CA SER A 459 -7.16 15.77 11.64
C SER A 459 -6.71 14.47 10.97
N ILE A 460 -7.38 14.11 9.89
CA ILE A 460 -6.96 13.06 8.96
C ILE A 460 -6.32 13.75 7.75
N GLN A 461 -5.15 13.25 7.35
CA GLN A 461 -4.48 13.63 6.11
C GLN A 461 -4.15 12.36 5.32
N GLY A 462 -4.09 12.43 3.99
CA GLY A 462 -3.72 11.26 3.20
C GLY A 462 -2.31 10.75 3.57
N CYS A 463 -1.30 11.57 3.30
CA CYS A 463 0.09 11.24 3.61
C CYS A 463 0.68 12.20 4.64
N VAL A 464 1.74 11.73 5.30
CA VAL A 464 2.48 12.48 6.31
C VAL A 464 3.05 13.76 5.71
N ASP A 465 2.80 14.87 6.39
CA ASP A 465 3.20 16.23 6.02
C ASP A 465 2.80 16.64 4.58
N GLY A 466 1.67 16.12 4.09
CA GLY A 466 1.03 16.48 2.82
C GLY A 466 1.82 16.13 1.55
N SER A 467 3.09 15.74 1.65
CA SER A 467 3.99 15.54 0.51
C SER A 467 5.06 14.46 0.73
N CYS A 468 4.83 13.49 1.63
CA CYS A 468 5.78 12.39 1.86
C CYS A 468 7.20 12.90 2.16
N ASN A 469 7.27 13.89 3.05
CA ASN A 469 8.51 14.57 3.44
C ASN A 469 9.29 15.21 2.26
N GLY A 470 8.61 15.58 1.18
CA GLY A 470 9.21 16.14 -0.04
C GLY A 470 10.05 15.15 -0.85
N ARG A 471 10.06 13.86 -0.49
CA ARG A 471 10.85 12.78 -1.10
C ARG A 471 9.97 11.74 -1.82
N GLY A 472 8.72 12.09 -2.08
CA GLY A 472 7.75 11.23 -2.73
C GLY A 472 6.51 12.00 -3.17
N THR A 473 5.55 11.27 -3.72
CA THR A 473 4.24 11.81 -4.07
C THR A 473 3.16 11.05 -3.29
N CYS A 474 2.24 11.79 -2.68
CA CYS A 474 1.08 11.19 -2.04
C CYS A 474 0.05 10.81 -3.11
N LYS A 475 -0.41 9.56 -3.10
CA LYS A 475 -1.43 9.07 -4.04
C LYS A 475 -2.51 8.29 -3.30
N VAL A 476 -3.74 8.48 -3.74
CA VAL A 476 -4.91 7.72 -3.30
C VAL A 476 -5.14 6.57 -4.27
N TYR A 477 -5.40 5.40 -3.73
CA TYR A 477 -5.66 4.15 -4.44
C TYR A 477 -6.99 3.57 -3.97
N VAL A 478 -7.66 2.87 -4.88
CA VAL A 478 -8.84 2.06 -4.59
C VAL A 478 -8.50 0.63 -5.02
N THR A 479 -8.63 -0.33 -4.12
CA THR A 479 -8.19 -1.73 -4.36
C THR A 479 -9.23 -2.77 -3.99
N GLY A 480 -9.13 -3.92 -4.67
CA GLY A 480 -9.91 -5.13 -4.41
C GLY A 480 -11.39 -5.03 -4.79
N SER A 481 -12.11 -6.15 -4.64
CA SER A 481 -13.57 -6.18 -4.76
C SER A 481 -14.28 -5.42 -3.62
N ASP A 482 -13.58 -5.17 -2.52
CA ASP A 482 -14.12 -4.57 -1.29
C ASP A 482 -14.11 -3.03 -1.30
N PHE A 483 -13.61 -2.41 -2.38
CA PHE A 483 -13.50 -0.95 -2.57
C PHE A 483 -12.79 -0.23 -1.42
N ILE A 484 -11.66 -0.77 -0.98
CA ILE A 484 -10.86 -0.15 0.07
C ILE A 484 -10.12 1.05 -0.53
N ILE A 485 -10.39 2.23 0.01
CA ILE A 485 -9.72 3.49 -0.36
C ILE A 485 -8.61 3.75 0.66
N PHE A 486 -7.40 3.92 0.17
CA PHE A 486 -6.26 4.29 1.01
C PHE A 486 -5.31 5.22 0.27
N SER A 487 -4.53 5.96 1.05
CA SER A 487 -3.46 6.81 0.55
C SER A 487 -2.11 6.27 0.99
N THR A 488 -1.12 6.40 0.13
CA THR A 488 0.24 5.98 0.45
C THR A 488 1.26 6.81 -0.30
N CYS A 489 2.47 6.85 0.24
CA CYS A 489 3.59 7.53 -0.38
C CYS A 489 4.24 6.67 -1.46
N ARG A 490 4.32 7.23 -2.67
CA ARG A 490 5.20 6.71 -3.72
C ARG A 490 6.53 7.45 -3.65
N CYS A 491 7.53 6.79 -3.08
CA CYS A 491 8.86 7.35 -2.91
C CYS A 491 9.64 7.41 -4.22
N VAL A 492 10.56 8.37 -4.31
CA VAL A 492 11.41 8.61 -5.49
C VAL A 492 12.89 8.57 -5.08
N GLY A 493 13.80 8.28 -6.02
CA GLY A 493 15.24 8.34 -5.77
C GLY A 493 15.78 7.28 -4.79
N GLY A 494 15.11 6.13 -4.69
CA GLY A 494 15.51 5.01 -3.83
C GLY A 494 15.18 5.19 -2.34
N TRP A 495 14.42 6.23 -1.98
CA TRP A 495 13.85 6.36 -0.63
C TRP A 495 12.79 5.28 -0.39
N ASP A 496 12.77 4.72 0.81
CA ASP A 496 11.86 3.67 1.24
C ASP A 496 11.08 4.12 2.51
N GLY A 497 10.13 3.30 2.96
CA GLY A 497 9.34 3.53 4.18
C GLY A 497 8.02 4.29 3.97
N TYR A 498 7.14 4.27 4.98
CA TYR A 498 5.76 4.79 4.88
C TYR A 498 5.70 6.28 4.49
N GLY A 499 6.60 7.11 5.03
CA GLY A 499 6.68 8.54 4.74
C GLY A 499 7.84 8.93 3.82
N CYS A 500 8.47 7.98 3.11
CA CYS A 500 9.73 8.19 2.38
C CYS A 500 10.86 8.76 3.27
N THR A 501 10.95 8.24 4.48
CA THR A 501 11.90 8.67 5.52
C THR A 501 13.13 7.78 5.63
N ASP A 502 13.11 6.60 5.02
CA ASP A 502 14.23 5.66 5.04
C ASP A 502 15.15 5.91 3.84
N GLY A 503 16.38 6.36 4.15
CA GLY A 503 17.41 6.66 3.16
C GLY A 503 18.46 5.57 2.98
N THR A 504 18.28 4.38 3.58
CA THR A 504 19.30 3.30 3.56
C THR A 504 19.70 2.88 2.15
N ASN A 505 18.73 2.79 1.23
CA ASN A 505 18.94 2.44 -0.17
C ASN A 505 18.85 3.66 -1.12
N ALA A 506 18.77 4.87 -0.58
CA ALA A 506 18.58 6.07 -1.39
C ALA A 506 19.82 6.35 -2.24
N ALA A 507 19.60 6.58 -3.53
CA ALA A 507 20.68 6.89 -4.46
C ALA A 507 21.22 8.29 -4.19
N SER A 508 22.55 8.42 -4.14
CA SER A 508 23.20 9.72 -3.99
C SER A 508 22.85 10.65 -5.15
N ASP A 509 22.90 11.97 -4.94
CA ASP A 509 22.68 12.95 -6.00
C ASP A 509 23.59 12.71 -7.21
N ALA A 510 24.83 12.27 -6.95
CA ALA A 510 25.81 11.92 -7.98
C ALA A 510 25.42 10.66 -8.77
N ASP A 511 24.87 9.64 -8.09
CA ASP A 511 24.40 8.42 -8.74
C ASP A 511 23.18 8.67 -9.63
N GLN A 512 22.24 9.51 -9.16
CA GLN A 512 21.07 9.90 -9.93
C GLN A 512 21.47 10.71 -11.18
N LEU A 513 22.43 11.62 -11.03
CA LEU A 513 22.96 12.39 -12.17
C LEU A 513 23.71 11.48 -13.16
N LEU A 514 24.52 10.54 -12.67
CA LEU A 514 25.23 9.58 -13.51
C LEU A 514 24.25 8.72 -14.31
N GLU A 515 23.19 8.22 -13.67
CA GLU A 515 22.14 7.44 -14.32
C GLU A 515 21.45 8.23 -15.44
N LEU A 516 21.03 9.46 -15.15
CA LEU A 516 20.45 10.36 -16.14
C LEU A 516 21.40 10.57 -17.33
N LEU A 517 22.66 10.91 -17.07
CA LEU A 517 23.65 11.18 -18.11
C LEU A 517 23.93 9.92 -18.95
N LEU A 518 24.08 8.75 -18.34
CA LEU A 518 24.33 7.50 -19.07
C LEU A 518 23.17 7.12 -19.99
N LEU A 519 21.92 7.18 -19.50
CA LEU A 519 20.76 6.78 -20.28
C LEU A 519 20.42 7.78 -21.40
N THR A 520 20.65 9.08 -21.16
CA THR A 520 20.37 10.13 -22.15
C THR A 520 21.51 10.31 -23.16
N LEU A 521 22.78 10.39 -22.73
CA LEU A 521 23.91 10.63 -23.65
C LEU A 521 24.23 9.42 -24.52
N SER A 522 23.94 8.20 -24.05
CA SER A 522 24.12 6.99 -24.87
C SER A 522 23.28 7.01 -26.16
N ASN A 523 22.13 7.68 -26.15
CA ASN A 523 21.29 7.85 -27.35
C ASN A 523 21.94 8.75 -28.42
N LEU A 524 22.83 9.67 -28.04
CA LEU A 524 23.52 10.54 -29.01
C LEU A 524 24.47 9.77 -29.95
N PHE A 525 24.79 8.50 -29.65
CA PHE A 525 25.52 7.62 -30.56
C PHE A 525 24.75 7.29 -31.86
N PHE A 526 23.48 7.69 -31.99
CA PHE A 526 22.78 7.69 -33.28
C PHE A 526 23.26 8.78 -34.24
N ILE A 527 23.93 9.85 -33.77
CA ILE A 527 24.38 10.97 -34.63
C ILE A 527 25.28 10.51 -35.79
N PRO A 528 26.31 9.65 -35.60
CA PRO A 528 27.08 9.10 -36.71
C PRO A 528 26.25 8.31 -37.72
N ALA A 529 25.26 7.52 -37.26
CA ALA A 529 24.36 6.76 -38.14
C ALA A 529 23.46 7.69 -38.97
N ILE A 530 22.92 8.75 -38.34
CA ILE A 530 22.15 9.81 -39.01
C ILE A 530 23.03 10.50 -40.07
N GLY A 531 24.23 10.96 -39.70
CA GLY A 531 25.15 11.61 -40.64
C GLY A 531 25.53 10.71 -41.81
N LEU A 532 25.78 9.42 -41.57
CA LEU A 532 26.07 8.44 -42.61
C LEU A 532 24.87 8.20 -43.54
N SER A 533 23.66 8.10 -42.98
CA SER A 533 22.43 7.90 -43.76
C SER A 533 22.15 9.09 -44.68
N LEU A 534 22.31 10.32 -44.20
CA LEU A 534 22.20 11.54 -45.01
C LEU A 534 23.25 11.57 -46.12
N LYS A 535 24.52 11.28 -45.79
CA LYS A 535 25.62 11.21 -46.78
C LYS A 535 25.38 10.17 -47.88
N ARG A 536 24.61 9.11 -47.58
CA ARG A 536 24.27 8.03 -48.50
C ARG A 536 22.87 8.16 -49.11
N HIS A 537 22.18 9.29 -48.88
CA HIS A 537 20.82 9.59 -49.37
C HIS A 537 19.71 8.65 -48.86
N TYR A 538 19.89 8.06 -47.68
CA TYR A 538 18.87 7.30 -46.95
C TYR A 538 18.06 8.22 -46.03
N TYR A 539 17.26 9.13 -46.62
CA TYR A 539 16.55 10.18 -45.86
C TYR A 539 15.47 9.63 -44.92
N LEU A 540 14.76 8.58 -45.33
CA LEU A 540 13.73 7.95 -44.50
C LEU A 540 14.36 7.35 -43.24
N GLU A 541 15.44 6.59 -43.42
CA GLU A 541 16.19 5.99 -42.33
C GLU A 541 16.79 7.07 -41.42
N ALA A 542 17.30 8.18 -41.97
CA ALA A 542 17.82 9.32 -41.21
C ALA A 542 16.75 9.92 -40.28
N ILE A 543 15.53 10.12 -40.78
CA ILE A 543 14.40 10.65 -40.00
C ILE A 543 14.02 9.69 -38.87
N VAL A 544 13.95 8.39 -39.16
CA VAL A 544 13.61 7.37 -38.13
C VAL A 544 14.68 7.28 -37.05
N TYR A 545 15.97 7.34 -37.41
CA TYR A 545 17.06 7.35 -36.43
C TYR A 545 17.06 8.63 -35.58
N PHE A 546 16.76 9.78 -36.18
CA PHE A 546 16.60 11.03 -35.44
C PHE A 546 15.40 10.98 -34.50
N TYR A 547 14.27 10.45 -34.95
CA TYR A 547 13.07 10.23 -34.14
C TYR A 547 13.39 9.37 -32.91
N ASN A 548 14.07 8.22 -33.13
CA ASN A 548 14.45 7.33 -32.04
C ASN A 548 15.38 8.02 -31.03
N MET A 549 16.45 8.66 -31.53
CA MET A 549 17.39 9.41 -30.69
C MET A 549 16.66 10.46 -29.84
N PHE A 550 15.78 11.26 -30.44
CA PHE A 550 15.06 12.33 -29.77
C PHE A 550 14.15 11.77 -28.68
N PHE A 551 13.21 10.88 -29.03
CA PHE A 551 12.22 10.39 -28.08
C PHE A 551 12.82 9.50 -26.99
N SER A 552 13.84 8.70 -27.30
CA SER A 552 14.55 7.89 -26.30
C SER A 552 15.29 8.76 -25.27
N THR A 553 15.94 9.84 -25.73
CA THR A 553 16.62 10.79 -24.84
C THR A 553 15.63 11.44 -23.87
N PHE A 554 14.50 11.97 -24.36
CA PHE A 554 13.51 12.64 -23.51
C PHE A 554 12.69 11.66 -22.67
N TYR A 555 12.52 10.42 -23.12
CA TYR A 555 11.92 9.35 -22.32
C TYR A 555 12.73 9.08 -21.05
N HIS A 556 14.04 8.83 -21.19
CA HIS A 556 14.90 8.58 -20.03
C HIS A 556 15.15 9.82 -19.17
N ALA A 557 15.07 11.02 -19.75
CA ALA A 557 15.06 12.26 -18.96
C ALA A 557 13.79 12.41 -18.10
N CYS A 558 12.69 11.78 -18.51
CA CYS A 558 11.38 11.82 -17.86
C CYS A 558 11.12 10.63 -16.91
N ASP A 559 12.01 9.63 -16.84
CA ASP A 559 11.81 8.45 -15.99
C ASP A 559 12.06 8.76 -14.50
N GLY A 560 11.05 9.38 -13.88
CA GLY A 560 11.08 9.87 -12.50
C GLY A 560 10.97 8.82 -11.41
N ASN A 561 10.87 7.54 -11.74
CA ASN A 561 10.87 6.48 -10.72
C ASN A 561 12.26 6.24 -10.12
N ARG A 562 13.32 6.62 -10.84
CA ARG A 562 14.72 6.37 -10.44
C ARG A 562 15.51 7.65 -10.17
N ILE A 563 15.14 8.75 -10.82
CA ILE A 563 15.81 10.06 -10.71
C ILE A 563 14.80 11.02 -10.09
N ALA A 564 15.02 11.49 -8.86
CA ALA A 564 14.07 12.36 -8.16
C ALA A 564 14.33 13.85 -8.45
N LYS A 565 15.61 14.23 -8.60
CA LYS A 565 16.05 15.64 -8.59
C LYS A 565 16.12 16.30 -9.97
N TYR A 566 16.33 15.50 -11.03
CA TYR A 566 16.66 15.99 -12.38
C TYR A 566 15.64 15.58 -13.44
N ILE A 567 14.37 15.35 -13.05
CA ILE A 567 13.31 14.92 -13.97
C ILE A 567 12.99 16.05 -14.95
N TYR A 568 12.96 15.72 -16.24
CA TYR A 568 12.47 16.60 -17.28
C TYR A 568 11.58 15.84 -18.26
N CYS A 569 10.30 16.21 -18.29
CA CYS A 569 9.30 15.62 -19.17
C CYS A 569 8.83 16.63 -20.22
N LEU A 570 9.08 16.34 -21.49
CA LEU A 570 8.58 17.16 -22.61
C LEU A 570 7.06 17.03 -22.79
N THR A 571 6.53 15.85 -22.53
CA THR A 571 5.09 15.51 -22.56
C THR A 571 4.84 14.38 -21.54
N GLU A 572 3.65 13.80 -21.53
CA GLU A 572 3.32 12.70 -20.63
C GLU A 572 4.28 11.51 -20.80
N TYR A 573 4.67 10.90 -19.67
CA TYR A 573 5.56 9.73 -19.63
C TYR A 573 5.04 8.58 -20.52
N SER A 574 3.73 8.36 -20.52
CA SER A 574 3.07 7.32 -21.34
C SER A 574 3.34 7.50 -22.83
N VAL A 575 3.28 8.74 -23.32
CA VAL A 575 3.52 9.12 -24.71
C VAL A 575 5.00 8.98 -25.06
N LEU A 576 5.89 9.51 -24.22
CA LEU A 576 7.35 9.39 -24.42
C LEU A 576 7.79 7.93 -24.48
N ALA A 577 7.32 7.10 -23.56
CA ALA A 577 7.60 5.67 -23.56
C ALA A 577 7.13 4.99 -24.85
N ASN A 578 5.90 5.26 -25.30
CA ASN A 578 5.40 4.67 -26.55
C ASN A 578 6.26 5.07 -27.77
N CYS A 579 6.68 6.33 -27.83
CA CYS A 579 7.55 6.84 -28.89
C CYS A 579 8.95 6.21 -28.87
N ASP A 580 9.54 6.00 -27.69
CA ASP A 580 10.84 5.35 -27.53
C ASP A 580 10.84 3.89 -28.04
N PHE A 581 9.92 3.06 -27.52
CA PHE A 581 9.79 1.66 -27.95
C PHE A 581 9.47 1.55 -29.44
N LEU A 582 8.58 2.40 -29.97
CA LEU A 582 8.26 2.43 -31.40
C LEU A 582 9.46 2.86 -32.24
N GLY A 583 10.18 3.91 -31.82
CA GLY A 583 11.34 4.45 -32.51
C GLY A 583 12.46 3.41 -32.64
N SER A 584 12.71 2.66 -31.58
CA SER A 584 13.73 1.61 -31.55
C SER A 584 13.37 0.45 -32.47
N ALA A 585 12.12 -0.04 -32.41
CA ALA A 585 11.63 -1.09 -33.31
C ALA A 585 11.62 -0.65 -34.78
N CYS A 586 11.19 0.59 -35.06
CA CYS A 586 11.22 1.16 -36.41
C CYS A 586 12.65 1.28 -36.94
N SER A 587 13.61 1.74 -36.12
CA SER A 587 15.01 1.89 -36.51
C SER A 587 15.62 0.56 -36.93
N LEU A 588 15.34 -0.51 -36.16
CA LEU A 588 15.73 -1.87 -36.51
C LEU A 588 15.08 -2.32 -37.84
N TRP A 589 13.77 -2.14 -37.99
CA TRP A 589 13.03 -2.54 -39.19
C TRP A 589 13.56 -1.86 -40.46
N VAL A 590 13.66 -0.53 -40.47
CA VAL A 590 14.09 0.22 -41.66
C VAL A 590 15.54 -0.08 -42.03
N THR A 591 16.40 -0.35 -41.05
CA THR A 591 17.78 -0.81 -41.28
C THR A 591 17.80 -2.15 -42.03
N LEU A 592 17.01 -3.14 -41.57
CA LEU A 592 16.94 -4.46 -42.21
C LEU A 592 16.35 -4.38 -43.63
N ILE A 593 15.32 -3.57 -43.84
CA ILE A 593 14.76 -3.36 -45.18
C ILE A 593 15.77 -2.67 -46.11
N ALA A 594 16.54 -1.69 -45.61
CA ALA A 594 17.62 -1.07 -46.37
C ALA A 594 18.72 -2.08 -46.75
N MET A 595 19.08 -2.98 -45.82
CA MET A 595 20.05 -4.07 -46.07
C MET A 595 19.59 -5.07 -47.12
N ALA A 596 18.30 -5.33 -47.23
CA ALA A 596 17.75 -6.28 -48.19
C ALA A 596 17.95 -5.85 -49.67
N GLN A 597 18.17 -4.55 -49.93
CA GLN A 597 18.34 -3.99 -51.28
C GLN A 597 17.21 -4.37 -52.26
N LEU A 598 15.96 -4.32 -51.77
CA LEU A 598 14.76 -4.63 -52.54
C LEU A 598 14.50 -3.61 -53.67
N ARG A 599 13.64 -4.00 -54.63
CA ARG A 599 13.08 -3.07 -55.63
C ARG A 599 12.41 -1.89 -54.92
N VAL A 600 12.57 -0.68 -55.48
CA VAL A 600 12.12 0.58 -54.85
C VAL A 600 10.67 0.52 -54.38
N LYS A 601 9.74 0.08 -55.25
CA LYS A 601 8.31 -0.06 -54.91
C LYS A 601 8.07 -0.95 -53.68
N ILE A 602 8.67 -2.15 -53.66
CA ILE A 602 8.53 -3.10 -52.56
C ILE A 602 9.14 -2.56 -51.28
N SER A 603 10.32 -1.94 -51.38
CA SER A 603 10.99 -1.35 -50.22
C SER A 603 10.16 -0.25 -49.57
N LEU A 604 9.56 0.64 -50.37
CA LEU A 604 8.70 1.71 -49.85
C LEU A 604 7.44 1.14 -49.19
N THR A 605 6.82 0.14 -49.81
CA THR A 605 5.65 -0.55 -49.22
C THR A 605 6.00 -1.15 -47.85
N LEU A 606 7.12 -1.88 -47.73
CA LEU A 606 7.53 -2.49 -46.46
C LEU A 606 7.99 -1.45 -45.43
N GLN A 607 8.60 -0.35 -45.87
CA GLN A 607 8.99 0.78 -44.99
C GLN A 607 7.78 1.50 -44.39
N MET A 608 6.62 1.49 -45.04
CA MET A 608 5.38 2.05 -44.48
C MET A 608 4.56 1.02 -43.71
N LEU A 609 4.42 -0.20 -44.24
CA LEU A 609 3.62 -1.25 -43.62
C LEU A 609 4.21 -1.70 -42.27
N GLY A 610 5.54 -1.74 -42.15
CA GLY A 610 6.23 -2.12 -40.92
C GLY A 610 5.86 -1.23 -39.74
N PRO A 611 6.12 0.09 -39.78
CA PRO A 611 5.73 1.02 -38.72
C PRO A 611 4.24 0.96 -38.36
N LEU A 612 3.34 0.84 -39.35
CA LEU A 612 1.90 0.69 -39.07
C LEU A 612 1.59 -0.58 -38.26
N ALA A 613 2.25 -1.70 -38.55
CA ALA A 613 2.11 -2.93 -37.76
C ALA A 613 2.77 -2.81 -36.38
N LEU A 614 3.94 -2.15 -36.28
CA LEU A 614 4.65 -1.96 -35.02
C LEU A 614 3.88 -1.07 -34.04
N ILE A 615 3.15 -0.06 -34.53
CA ILE A 615 2.26 0.76 -33.70
C ILE A 615 1.23 -0.12 -32.98
N VAL A 616 0.61 -1.07 -33.68
CA VAL A 616 -0.33 -2.02 -33.06
C VAL A 616 0.38 -2.83 -31.97
N GLY A 617 1.60 -3.28 -32.21
CA GLY A 617 2.42 -3.99 -31.22
C GLY A 617 2.68 -3.17 -29.95
N VAL A 618 3.04 -1.89 -30.09
CA VAL A 618 3.27 -0.97 -28.96
C VAL A 618 2.00 -0.72 -28.17
N LEU A 619 0.86 -0.55 -28.86
CA LEU A 619 -0.43 -0.31 -28.23
C LEU A 619 -0.96 -1.55 -27.48
N LEU A 620 -0.65 -2.76 -27.96
CA LEU A 620 -0.98 -4.00 -27.27
C LEU A 620 -0.09 -4.20 -26.04
N ASP A 621 1.23 -4.16 -26.23
CA ASP A 621 2.19 -4.36 -25.16
C ASP A 621 3.59 -3.87 -25.55
N ARG A 622 3.87 -2.60 -25.25
CA ARG A 622 5.18 -1.97 -25.52
C ARG A 622 6.38 -2.65 -24.86
N THR A 623 6.16 -3.36 -23.75
CA THR A 623 7.24 -4.03 -22.98
C THR A 623 7.53 -5.44 -23.45
N SER A 624 6.80 -5.93 -24.45
CA SER A 624 6.93 -7.26 -24.98
C SER A 624 8.20 -7.42 -25.82
N VAL A 625 8.98 -8.46 -25.56
CA VAL A 625 10.14 -8.87 -26.37
C VAL A 625 9.76 -9.09 -27.82
N TYR A 626 8.53 -9.56 -28.05
CA TYR A 626 8.02 -9.81 -29.40
C TYR A 626 7.98 -8.54 -30.25
N LEU A 627 7.86 -7.35 -29.64
CA LEU A 627 7.92 -6.07 -30.34
C LEU A 627 9.24 -5.86 -31.08
N ILE A 628 10.35 -6.37 -30.54
CA ILE A 628 11.69 -6.29 -31.16
C ILE A 628 12.00 -7.58 -31.93
N ALA A 629 11.68 -8.75 -31.36
CA ALA A 629 12.03 -10.05 -31.94
C ALA A 629 11.31 -10.32 -33.27
N VAL A 630 10.01 -10.02 -33.38
CA VAL A 630 9.23 -10.25 -34.60
C VAL A 630 9.76 -9.45 -35.79
N PRO A 631 9.94 -8.11 -35.72
CA PRO A 631 10.53 -7.35 -36.84
C PRO A 631 11.99 -7.74 -37.11
N ALA A 632 12.77 -8.11 -36.09
CA ALA A 632 14.14 -8.60 -36.28
C ALA A 632 14.18 -9.88 -37.10
N VAL A 633 13.45 -10.91 -36.67
CA VAL A 633 13.44 -12.23 -37.33
C VAL A 633 12.85 -12.11 -38.72
N SER A 634 11.70 -11.45 -38.88
CA SER A 634 11.08 -11.28 -40.20
C SER A 634 11.94 -10.44 -41.15
N GLY A 635 12.57 -9.37 -40.67
CA GLY A 635 13.49 -8.57 -41.46
C GLY A 635 14.74 -9.35 -41.89
N ILE A 636 15.34 -10.12 -40.99
CA ILE A 636 16.50 -11.00 -41.31
C ILE A 636 16.11 -12.05 -42.34
N LEU A 637 14.93 -12.68 -42.21
CA LEU A 637 14.45 -13.66 -43.19
C LEU A 637 14.26 -13.02 -44.58
N ILE A 638 13.74 -11.79 -44.65
CA ILE A 638 13.63 -11.04 -45.92
C ILE A 638 15.02 -10.81 -46.51
N VAL A 639 15.99 -10.32 -45.72
CA VAL A 639 17.36 -10.09 -46.16
C VAL A 639 17.97 -11.38 -46.72
N LEU A 640 17.89 -12.48 -45.97
CA LEU A 640 18.44 -13.79 -46.38
C LEU A 640 17.77 -14.34 -47.63
N ALA A 641 16.45 -14.23 -47.75
CA ALA A 641 15.71 -14.69 -48.93
C ALA A 641 16.08 -13.90 -50.19
N VAL A 642 16.19 -12.57 -50.08
CA VAL A 642 16.57 -11.71 -51.21
C VAL A 642 18.01 -11.99 -51.62
N TRP A 643 18.94 -12.06 -50.66
CA TRP A 643 20.34 -12.36 -50.94
C TRP A 643 20.51 -13.77 -51.53
N GLY A 644 19.81 -14.77 -51.00
CA GLY A 644 19.82 -16.15 -51.51
C GLY A 644 19.28 -16.24 -52.94
N ARG A 645 18.17 -15.56 -53.24
CA ARG A 645 17.64 -15.45 -54.60
C ARG A 645 18.65 -14.79 -55.55
N GLN A 646 19.30 -13.73 -55.10
CA GLN A 646 20.28 -13.01 -55.91
C GLN A 646 21.54 -13.86 -56.16
N CYS A 647 21.95 -14.65 -55.16
CA CYS A 647 23.03 -15.64 -55.33
C CYS A 647 22.68 -16.69 -56.38
N TYR A 648 21.44 -17.19 -56.35
CA TYR A 648 20.95 -18.18 -57.30
C TYR A 648 20.92 -17.64 -58.73
N LEU A 649 20.39 -16.42 -58.92
CA LEU A 649 20.30 -15.78 -60.23
C LEU A 649 21.67 -15.38 -60.81
N GLU A 650 22.57 -14.83 -59.98
CA GLU A 650 23.89 -14.35 -60.43
C GLU A 650 24.98 -15.45 -60.43
N ARG A 651 24.66 -16.65 -59.91
CA ARG A 651 25.60 -17.76 -59.67
C ARG A 651 26.88 -17.36 -58.91
N LYS A 652 26.79 -16.32 -58.09
CA LYS A 652 27.87 -15.75 -57.28
C LYS A 652 27.32 -15.36 -55.92
N CYS A 653 28.13 -15.45 -54.87
CA CYS A 653 27.67 -15.03 -53.55
C CYS A 653 27.43 -13.51 -53.53
N PHE A 654 26.22 -13.14 -53.13
CA PHE A 654 25.74 -11.78 -52.89
C PHE A 654 25.38 -11.64 -51.40
N PRO A 655 25.85 -10.59 -50.70
CA PRO A 655 26.79 -9.56 -51.15
C PRO A 655 28.23 -10.07 -51.35
N THR A 656 29.11 -9.22 -51.90
CA THR A 656 30.52 -9.57 -52.16
C THR A 656 31.29 -9.90 -50.86
N LYS A 657 32.32 -10.75 -50.93
CA LYS A 657 33.14 -11.15 -49.75
C LYS A 657 33.65 -9.96 -48.92
N ARG A 658 34.12 -8.90 -49.60
CA ARG A 658 34.57 -7.66 -48.95
C ARG A 658 33.44 -6.98 -48.16
N ARG A 659 32.21 -7.02 -48.68
CA ARG A 659 31.04 -6.40 -48.07
C ARG A 659 30.51 -7.21 -46.89
N TYR A 660 30.55 -8.55 -46.97
CA TYR A 660 30.33 -9.42 -45.82
C TYR A 660 31.30 -9.11 -44.67
N LEU A 661 32.59 -8.94 -44.98
CA LEU A 661 33.61 -8.62 -44.00
C LEU A 661 33.38 -7.26 -43.32
N CYS A 662 32.85 -6.27 -44.06
CA CYS A 662 32.50 -4.96 -43.50
C CYS A 662 31.23 -4.97 -42.63
N MET A 663 30.30 -5.89 -42.87
CA MET A 663 29.04 -6.00 -42.09
C MET A 663 29.21 -6.85 -40.82
N LEU A 664 30.18 -7.78 -40.80
CA LEU A 664 30.41 -8.70 -39.70
C LEU A 664 30.63 -8.01 -38.33
N PRO A 665 31.44 -6.93 -38.21
CA PRO A 665 31.53 -6.17 -36.97
C PRO A 665 30.18 -5.62 -36.50
N GLY A 666 29.37 -5.08 -37.42
CA GLY A 666 28.03 -4.58 -37.11
C GLY A 666 27.09 -5.68 -36.61
N ALA A 667 27.10 -6.83 -37.26
CA ALA A 667 26.29 -7.98 -36.85
C ALA A 667 26.70 -8.49 -35.45
N LEU A 668 28.00 -8.60 -35.17
CA LEU A 668 28.50 -9.02 -33.85
C LEU A 668 28.11 -8.03 -32.76
N ILE A 669 28.23 -6.72 -33.01
CA ILE A 669 27.80 -5.68 -32.07
C ILE A 669 26.29 -5.76 -31.82
N ALA A 670 25.47 -5.91 -32.87
CA ALA A 670 24.02 -6.03 -32.74
C ALA A 670 23.61 -7.27 -31.92
N ILE A 671 24.24 -8.43 -32.16
CA ILE A 671 24.01 -9.66 -31.39
C ILE A 671 24.40 -9.47 -29.93
N THR A 672 25.56 -8.85 -29.67
CA THR A 672 26.02 -8.57 -28.31
C THR A 672 25.04 -7.66 -27.57
N GLY A 673 24.57 -6.60 -28.22
CA GLY A 673 23.53 -5.73 -27.67
C GLY A 673 22.25 -6.49 -27.35
N ALA A 674 21.74 -7.31 -28.27
CA ALA A 674 20.53 -8.11 -28.04
C ALA A 674 20.67 -9.08 -26.85
N VAL A 675 21.84 -9.71 -26.68
CA VAL A 675 22.11 -10.61 -25.55
C VAL A 675 22.16 -9.85 -24.22
N LEU A 676 22.81 -8.67 -24.19
CA LEU A 676 22.87 -7.83 -23.00
C LEU A 676 21.46 -7.43 -22.52
N PHE A 677 20.62 -6.97 -23.45
CA PHE A 677 19.24 -6.58 -23.19
C PHE A 677 18.36 -7.76 -22.73
N ALA A 678 18.51 -8.93 -23.36
CA ALA A 678 17.66 -10.08 -23.10
C ALA A 678 17.97 -10.80 -21.77
N PHE A 679 19.22 -10.81 -21.32
CA PHE A 679 19.67 -11.72 -20.25
C PHE A 679 20.43 -11.07 -19.09
N PHE A 680 21.03 -9.89 -19.26
CA PHE A 680 21.94 -9.31 -18.25
C PHE A 680 21.38 -8.08 -17.53
N GLU A 681 20.22 -7.57 -17.96
CA GLU A 681 19.59 -6.39 -17.38
C GLU A 681 18.92 -6.72 -16.02
N THR A 682 19.21 -5.92 -15.00
CA THR A 682 18.66 -6.03 -13.63
C THR A 682 18.34 -4.64 -13.10
N GLY A 683 17.57 -4.55 -12.00
CA GLY A 683 17.24 -3.26 -11.38
C GLY A 683 18.47 -2.40 -11.06
N ALA A 684 19.53 -3.01 -10.53
CA ALA A 684 20.73 -2.32 -10.05
C ALA A 684 21.72 -1.92 -11.16
N ASN A 685 21.83 -2.72 -12.24
CA ASN A 685 22.79 -2.47 -13.32
C ASN A 685 22.14 -1.85 -14.58
N TYR A 686 20.83 -1.57 -14.54
CA TYR A 686 20.05 -1.00 -15.63
C TYR A 686 20.76 0.17 -16.33
N LYS A 687 21.21 1.17 -15.55
CA LYS A 687 21.91 2.35 -16.06
C LYS A 687 23.19 2.08 -16.86
N TYR A 688 23.82 0.92 -16.66
CA TYR A 688 25.02 0.53 -17.40
C TYR A 688 24.68 -0.36 -18.60
N ILE A 689 23.87 -1.41 -18.38
CA ILE A 689 23.56 -2.41 -19.41
C ILE A 689 22.65 -1.82 -20.49
N HIS A 690 21.65 -1.04 -20.10
CA HIS A 690 20.72 -0.42 -21.05
C HIS A 690 21.40 0.66 -21.90
N SER A 691 22.25 1.49 -21.28
CA SER A 691 23.11 2.43 -22.03
C SER A 691 24.07 1.73 -22.98
N ALA A 692 24.65 0.59 -22.58
CA ALA A 692 25.48 -0.22 -23.47
C ALA A 692 24.67 -0.79 -24.66
N TRP A 693 23.40 -1.15 -24.44
CA TRP A 693 22.49 -1.56 -25.51
C TRP A 693 22.23 -0.42 -26.51
N HIS A 694 21.96 0.81 -26.07
CA HIS A 694 21.81 1.98 -26.97
C HIS A 694 23.05 2.18 -27.86
N ILE A 695 24.24 2.11 -27.26
CA ILE A 695 25.51 2.29 -27.98
C ILE A 695 25.71 1.15 -28.97
N ALA A 696 25.46 -0.10 -28.58
CA ALA A 696 25.59 -1.25 -29.45
C ALA A 696 24.64 -1.15 -30.66
N LEU A 697 23.37 -0.84 -30.43
CA LEU A 697 22.37 -0.72 -31.49
C LEU A 697 22.76 0.39 -32.48
N SER A 698 23.07 1.58 -31.98
CA SER A 698 23.42 2.73 -32.83
C SER A 698 24.72 2.53 -33.62
N MET A 699 25.77 1.98 -32.98
CA MET A 699 27.04 1.68 -33.65
C MET A 699 26.92 0.56 -34.68
N SER A 700 26.02 -0.42 -34.47
CA SER A 700 25.80 -1.50 -35.45
C SER A 700 25.31 -0.97 -36.80
N ILE A 701 24.47 0.07 -36.80
CA ILE A 701 23.87 0.66 -38.02
C ILE A 701 24.96 1.21 -38.96
N ILE A 702 26.05 1.74 -38.42
CA ILE A 702 27.16 2.31 -39.19
C ILE A 702 27.77 1.26 -40.15
N PHE A 703 27.87 0.01 -39.69
CA PHE A 703 28.44 -1.10 -40.45
C PHE A 703 27.39 -1.85 -41.29
N LEU A 704 26.14 -1.90 -40.82
CA LEU A 704 25.05 -2.62 -41.46
C LEU A 704 24.45 -1.84 -42.64
N LEU A 705 24.41 -0.51 -42.58
CA LEU A 705 23.84 0.29 -43.65
C LEU A 705 24.68 0.09 -44.93
N PRO A 706 24.04 -0.24 -46.07
CA PRO A 706 24.75 -0.47 -47.32
C PRO A 706 25.23 0.84 -47.99
N PRO A 707 26.31 0.80 -48.81
CA PRO A 707 26.67 1.93 -49.66
C PRO A 707 25.63 2.12 -50.77
N PRO A 708 25.47 3.34 -51.31
CA PRO A 708 24.59 3.57 -52.44
C PRO A 708 25.03 2.72 -53.65
N LEU A 709 24.06 2.18 -54.38
CA LEU A 709 24.32 1.40 -55.59
C LEU A 709 24.98 2.33 -56.62
N ARG A 710 26.25 2.06 -56.99
CA ARG A 710 26.91 2.77 -58.10
C ARG A 710 26.25 2.37 -59.42
N ALA A 711 25.73 3.35 -60.16
CA ALA A 711 25.44 3.17 -61.58
C ALA A 711 26.74 2.78 -62.30
N LYS A 712 26.77 1.59 -62.92
CA LYS A 712 27.83 1.23 -63.85
C LYS A 712 27.65 2.11 -65.09
N GLY A 713 28.53 3.08 -65.26
CA GLY A 713 28.66 3.80 -66.52
C GLY A 713 29.13 2.87 -67.65
N SER A 714 28.52 3.04 -68.82
CA SER A 714 29.00 2.56 -70.12
C SER A 714 28.62 3.64 -71.16
N PRO A 715 29.47 3.90 -72.17
CA PRO A 715 29.58 5.21 -72.79
C PRO A 715 28.56 5.47 -73.91
N THR A 716 28.21 6.76 -74.06
CA THR A 716 27.75 7.46 -75.28
C THR A 716 26.75 6.74 -76.21
N SER A 717 25.49 7.18 -76.20
CA SER A 717 24.82 7.73 -77.39
C SER A 717 23.51 8.44 -77.00
N SER A 718 23.31 9.60 -77.61
CA SER A 718 22.15 10.49 -77.53
C SER A 718 20.78 9.81 -77.67
N SER A 719 19.82 10.20 -76.82
CA SER A 719 18.54 10.82 -77.22
C SER A 719 17.54 10.85 -76.04
N ASN A 720 17.12 12.06 -75.68
CA ASN A 720 15.79 12.50 -75.26
C ASN A 720 14.90 11.70 -74.26
N ASP A 721 14.41 12.49 -73.29
CA ASP A 721 13.04 12.52 -72.73
C ASP A 721 12.84 12.09 -71.25
N THR A 722 12.70 13.13 -70.41
CA THR A 722 11.68 13.37 -69.36
C THR A 722 11.38 12.35 -68.24
N GLU A 723 12.13 11.25 -68.09
CA GLU A 723 11.96 10.33 -66.94
C GLU A 723 13.00 10.53 -65.81
N SER A 724 13.91 11.49 -65.96
CA SER A 724 15.09 11.64 -65.11
C SER A 724 14.97 12.63 -63.93
N GLU A 725 13.95 13.50 -63.91
CA GLU A 725 13.77 14.48 -62.83
C GLU A 725 12.97 13.96 -61.63
N GLU A 726 12.00 13.04 -61.79
CA GLU A 726 11.26 12.47 -60.65
C GLU A 726 12.12 11.53 -59.79
N ALA A 727 13.18 10.93 -60.34
CA ALA A 727 14.06 10.02 -59.62
C ALA A 727 15.08 10.75 -58.71
N LEU A 728 15.32 12.04 -58.95
CA LEU A 728 16.27 12.83 -58.15
C LEU A 728 15.65 13.33 -56.83
N VAL A 729 14.32 13.48 -56.79
CA VAL A 729 13.57 13.95 -55.61
C VAL A 729 13.36 12.84 -54.56
N LEU A 730 13.51 11.56 -54.94
CA LEU A 730 13.20 10.40 -54.09
C LEU A 730 14.42 9.57 -53.62
N GLY A 731 15.66 10.03 -53.86
CA GLY A 731 16.88 9.51 -53.22
C GLY A 731 17.28 8.05 -53.49
N ARG A 732 16.49 7.27 -54.24
CA ARG A 732 16.84 5.90 -54.69
C ARG A 732 16.74 5.80 -56.21
N GLN A 733 17.88 5.67 -56.88
CA GLN A 733 17.93 5.37 -58.31
C GLN A 733 17.28 4.00 -58.60
N PRO A 734 16.51 3.86 -59.70
CA PRO A 734 15.87 2.61 -60.06
C PRO A 734 16.89 1.54 -60.46
N TYR A 735 16.68 0.33 -59.95
CA TYR A 735 17.34 -0.88 -60.44
C TYR A 735 16.74 -1.26 -61.81
N ASN A 736 17.28 -0.70 -62.89
CA ASN A 736 16.96 -1.15 -64.25
C ASN A 736 17.81 -2.40 -64.60
N GLN A 737 17.31 -3.56 -64.22
CA GLN A 737 17.58 -4.78 -64.98
C GLN A 737 16.28 -5.21 -65.65
N ARG A 738 16.24 -5.04 -66.98
CA ARG A 738 15.30 -5.75 -67.85
C ARG A 738 15.45 -7.25 -67.59
N ILE A 739 14.48 -7.83 -66.90
CA ILE A 739 14.18 -9.25 -66.99
C ILE A 739 12.69 -9.31 -67.27
N ASN A 740 12.37 -9.62 -68.52
CA ASN A 740 11.02 -9.94 -68.97
C ASN A 740 10.50 -11.08 -68.09
N PHE A 741 9.36 -10.86 -67.44
CA PHE A 741 8.53 -11.91 -66.86
C PHE A 741 7.40 -12.17 -67.87
N GLU A 742 7.42 -13.33 -68.51
CA GLU A 742 6.16 -14.01 -68.84
C GLU A 742 5.79 -14.86 -67.63
N LEU A 743 4.64 -14.47 -67.04
CA LEU A 743 3.76 -15.11 -66.04
C LEU A 743 4.38 -15.74 -64.77
#